data_AF-A0A953XGM0-F1
#
_entry.id   AF-A0A953XGM0-F1
#
_cell.length_a   1.000
_cell.length_b   1.000
_cell.length_c   1.000
_cell.angle_alpha   90.00
_cell.angle_beta   90.00
_cell.angle_gamma   90.00
#
_symmetry.space_group_name_H-M   'P 1'
#
loop_
_entity.id
_entity.type
_entity.pdbx_description
1 polymer ?
#
loop_
_entity_poly.entity_id
_entity_poly.type
_entity_poly.pdbx_seq_one_letter_code
_entity_poly.pdbx_strand_id
1 'polypeptide(L)'
;MRVLVSVILLLLFAGAADAQRRVDAPDAIPRTIKWFDTLGYDLVRPFVKVTTSFTSIKHPDTTDEYGSCGWLQSVDEQGFTVLHQSLKTKRYEFKSRDTEFIMGARYEVADPVEVSKDWLRKVNDREVSSGLYIDWSIRPRTALFVLGRALLFLHQDKHANELFEWVRDQVLPEEPGIQKALTEDVAANRLWEIVDHLGEQDYPRKDSLHELDLFLKLCPDTRHWKQAKGFYDGLSIEVVEEQTHEPGSLDDLEGVELIDELIYRLRDAQSWGWINPGRGVDEYTDPASRLTSLGMEAVPQLIEHVNDIRLTRFVASYRMSFYSHDVGTVGDCCIDILGRISGRSFYAREYTKGQAGPDGEPLPIKAEIDAWWADVQKRGFKAVLVEGVCKGGRYADTQLRVLAGVDPDAALTALKQALDASDFGSRINLVKAAGVLGLEKAGEVLRNRMKTDEEVRVRLAAVQVLLDLGDDSALQYVLDTWKQDEFANDRDASEYAKFLVQSGNAGAVREVTVRMGGLSSDWRNQLIYYAGEYLRSHEEARNGDLGEALMRLVASQLDDTTLCDYSGTKNRVAIAWLRYSDTALAELATYWPEHFHFDNAQSFAARERQRVMALNVMLTKDHKPILPSPQPVKVESADKTMLQKAWQQATSDDEETRKAGIGKLEDAGLGALAFVTAQLADDSPEYLLELQRRLACVVRKVELTGFEVNDETSKAFKGEVGKAFDYAMLRRLMALCGKPPEGASGFSLHVRRDVDGTGVVIRVEFRAGTGDPRNWYETFGIVVDGAREYDGGGNSTSIQAGSFSGAEKPLAKVPGLSFDTSFELCYGAHQGKVK
;
A
#
# COMPACT_ATOMS: atom_id res chain seq x y z
N MET A 1 -30.64 38.23 22.85
CA MET A 1 -31.82 38.08 21.96
C MET A 1 -31.49 38.22 20.48
N ARG A 2 -30.91 39.33 19.98
CA ARG A 2 -30.61 39.49 18.52
C ARG A 2 -29.66 38.43 17.94
N VAL A 3 -28.66 37.99 18.70
CA VAL A 3 -27.74 36.90 18.30
C VAL A 3 -28.46 35.55 18.25
N LEU A 4 -29.33 35.26 19.23
CA LEU A 4 -30.13 34.03 19.27
C LEU A 4 -31.13 33.97 18.10
N VAL A 5 -31.77 35.09 17.76
CA VAL A 5 -32.67 35.21 16.61
C VAL A 5 -31.91 35.05 15.28
N SER A 6 -30.68 35.53 15.18
CA SER A 6 -29.85 35.38 13.98
C SER A 6 -29.36 33.94 13.80
N VAL A 7 -29.01 33.24 14.88
CA VAL A 7 -28.64 31.81 14.86
C VAL A 7 -29.84 30.93 14.53
N ILE A 8 -31.02 31.23 15.08
CA ILE A 8 -32.27 30.52 14.76
C ILE A 8 -32.68 30.76 13.30
N LEU A 9 -32.53 31.98 12.78
CA LEU A 9 -32.76 32.27 11.36
C LEU A 9 -31.74 31.55 10.46
N LEU A 10 -30.46 31.52 10.82
CA LEU A 10 -29.44 30.78 10.06
C LEU A 10 -29.70 29.27 10.07
N LEU A 11 -30.15 28.70 11.19
CA LEU A 11 -30.52 27.28 11.29
C LEU A 11 -31.82 26.96 10.53
N LEU A 12 -32.80 27.86 10.53
CA LEU A 12 -34.03 27.70 9.75
C LEU A 12 -33.79 27.90 8.25
N PHE A 13 -32.88 28.79 7.84
CA PHE A 13 -32.49 28.95 6.43
C PHE A 13 -31.57 27.82 5.96
N ALA A 14 -30.71 27.26 6.81
CA ALA A 14 -29.93 26.07 6.49
C ALA A 14 -30.84 24.83 6.36
N GLY A 15 -31.77 24.61 7.29
CA GLY A 15 -32.72 23.50 7.24
C GLY A 15 -33.77 23.60 6.11
N ALA A 16 -34.18 24.81 5.73
CA ALA A 16 -35.09 25.03 4.60
C ALA A 16 -34.37 25.00 3.25
N ALA A 17 -33.09 25.39 3.18
CA ALA A 17 -32.28 25.21 1.98
C ALA A 17 -31.93 23.73 1.72
N ASP A 18 -31.82 22.92 2.77
CA ASP A 18 -31.64 21.46 2.67
C ASP A 18 -32.94 20.74 2.23
N ALA A 19 -34.09 21.10 2.80
CA ALA A 19 -35.36 20.44 2.48
C ALA A 19 -35.90 20.79 1.07
N GLN A 20 -35.52 21.95 0.52
CA GLN A 20 -35.95 22.39 -0.82
C GLN A 20 -34.93 22.07 -1.93
N ARG A 21 -33.70 21.65 -1.58
CA ARG A 21 -32.69 21.23 -2.56
C ARG A 21 -32.75 19.72 -2.74
N ARG A 22 -33.53 19.35 -3.76
CA ARG A 22 -33.27 18.22 -4.67
C ARG A 22 -33.64 16.83 -4.13
N VAL A 23 -34.95 16.59 -4.01
CA VAL A 23 -35.45 15.35 -4.61
C VAL A 23 -35.32 15.56 -6.11
N ASP A 24 -34.48 14.76 -6.77
CA ASP A 24 -34.45 14.71 -8.24
C ASP A 24 -35.91 14.65 -8.74
N ALA A 25 -36.26 15.47 -9.72
CA ALA A 25 -37.63 15.47 -10.25
C ALA A 25 -38.01 14.02 -10.62
N PRO A 26 -39.27 13.56 -10.41
CA PRO A 26 -39.66 12.17 -10.62
C PRO A 26 -39.30 11.58 -11.99
N ASP A 27 -39.01 12.45 -12.98
CA ASP A 27 -38.60 12.14 -14.34
C ASP A 27 -37.06 12.07 -14.55
N ALA A 28 -36.23 12.19 -13.50
CA ALA A 28 -34.78 12.22 -13.61
C ALA A 28 -34.19 10.91 -14.13
N ILE A 29 -34.63 9.74 -13.61
CA ILE A 29 -34.17 8.43 -14.09
C ILE A 29 -34.57 8.20 -15.56
N PRO A 30 -35.85 8.38 -15.98
CA PRO A 30 -36.23 8.29 -17.39
C PRO A 30 -35.43 9.21 -18.33
N ARG A 31 -35.19 10.46 -17.93
CA ARG A 31 -34.35 11.40 -18.70
C ARG A 31 -32.90 10.93 -18.81
N THR A 32 -32.36 10.41 -17.72
CA THR A 32 -31.01 9.84 -17.66
C THR A 32 -30.87 8.61 -18.53
N ILE A 33 -31.84 7.70 -18.53
CA ILE A 33 -31.89 6.54 -19.42
C ILE A 33 -31.90 7.00 -20.88
N LYS A 34 -32.76 7.96 -21.23
CA LYS A 34 -32.83 8.50 -22.59
C LYS A 34 -31.49 9.12 -23.01
N TRP A 35 -30.82 9.85 -22.13
CA TRP A 35 -29.47 10.36 -22.38
C TRP A 35 -28.47 9.22 -22.59
N PHE A 36 -28.43 8.24 -21.69
CA PHE A 36 -27.51 7.12 -21.78
C PHE A 36 -27.68 6.32 -23.07
N ASP A 37 -28.92 6.13 -23.54
CA ASP A 37 -29.22 5.45 -24.80
C ASP A 37 -28.65 6.19 -26.03
N THR A 38 -28.45 7.51 -25.94
CA THR A 38 -27.78 8.29 -27.01
C THR A 38 -26.30 7.96 -27.16
N LEU A 39 -25.69 7.30 -26.18
CA LEU A 39 -24.28 6.89 -26.21
C LEU A 39 -24.06 5.61 -27.04
N GLY A 40 -25.14 4.87 -27.40
CA GLY A 40 -25.07 3.79 -28.38
C GLY A 40 -24.44 2.47 -27.92
N TYR A 41 -24.33 2.21 -26.61
CA TYR A 41 -23.81 0.93 -26.11
C TYR A 41 -24.74 -0.25 -26.41
N ASP A 42 -24.19 -1.34 -26.95
CA ASP A 42 -24.90 -2.59 -27.20
C ASP A 42 -24.95 -3.45 -25.93
N LEU A 43 -25.98 -3.21 -25.10
CA LEU A 43 -26.25 -3.95 -23.86
C LEU A 43 -27.25 -5.11 -24.04
N VAL A 44 -27.65 -5.44 -25.28
CA VAL A 44 -28.60 -6.53 -25.55
C VAL A 44 -27.92 -7.88 -25.81
N ARG A 45 -26.59 -7.92 -25.80
CA ARG A 45 -25.79 -9.13 -25.98
C ARG A 45 -25.77 -10.03 -24.74
N PRO A 46 -25.36 -11.30 -24.87
CA PRO A 46 -25.17 -12.18 -23.72
C PRO A 46 -24.25 -11.55 -22.68
N PHE A 47 -24.71 -11.50 -21.44
CA PHE A 47 -23.92 -11.07 -20.31
C PHE A 47 -22.98 -12.20 -19.89
N VAL A 48 -21.70 -11.91 -19.68
CA VAL A 48 -20.66 -12.90 -19.40
C VAL A 48 -19.80 -12.48 -18.21
N LYS A 49 -19.35 -13.48 -17.44
CA LYS A 49 -18.22 -13.36 -16.52
C LYS A 49 -16.96 -13.76 -17.27
N VAL A 50 -15.95 -12.92 -17.20
CA VAL A 50 -14.63 -13.16 -17.80
C VAL A 50 -13.66 -13.52 -16.68
N THR A 51 -12.95 -14.63 -16.84
CA THR A 51 -11.84 -15.02 -15.97
C THR A 51 -10.54 -14.89 -16.75
N THR A 52 -9.65 -14.01 -16.31
CA THR A 52 -8.27 -13.91 -16.80
C THR A 52 -7.34 -14.60 -15.83
N SER A 53 -6.57 -15.57 -16.29
CA SER A 53 -5.55 -16.29 -15.52
C SER A 53 -4.15 -15.80 -15.90
N PHE A 54 -3.34 -15.49 -14.90
CA PHE A 54 -1.91 -15.18 -15.06
C PHE A 54 -1.10 -16.30 -14.43
N THR A 55 -0.45 -17.12 -15.25
CA THR A 55 0.43 -18.19 -14.78
C THR A 55 1.87 -17.74 -14.95
N SER A 56 2.63 -17.62 -13.85
CA SER A 56 4.04 -17.26 -13.91
C SER A 56 4.85 -18.33 -14.64
N ILE A 57 5.67 -17.93 -15.62
CA ILE A 57 6.58 -18.87 -16.28
C ILE A 57 7.65 -19.38 -15.30
N LYS A 58 8.09 -18.54 -14.36
CA LYS A 58 9.08 -18.89 -13.32
C LYS A 58 8.46 -19.76 -12.21
N HIS A 59 7.16 -19.62 -11.97
CA HIS A 59 6.42 -20.36 -10.93
C HIS A 59 5.10 -20.90 -11.51
N PRO A 60 5.14 -21.95 -12.33
CA PRO A 60 3.97 -22.46 -13.06
C PRO A 60 2.84 -22.97 -12.15
N ASP A 61 3.15 -23.32 -10.90
CA ASP A 61 2.17 -23.74 -9.90
C ASP A 61 1.38 -22.56 -9.31
N THR A 62 1.76 -21.31 -9.63
CA THR A 62 1.05 -20.10 -9.23
C THR A 62 0.27 -19.55 -10.42
N THR A 63 -1.06 -19.66 -10.35
CA THR A 63 -1.98 -19.01 -11.29
C THR A 63 -2.88 -18.08 -10.50
N ASP A 64 -2.79 -16.79 -10.80
CA ASP A 64 -3.70 -15.79 -10.26
C ASP A 64 -4.85 -15.60 -11.24
N GLU A 65 -6.09 -15.81 -10.77
CA GLU A 65 -7.30 -15.59 -11.56
C GLU A 65 -7.97 -14.26 -11.16
N TYR A 66 -8.28 -13.44 -12.15
CA TYR A 66 -9.03 -12.19 -11.98
C TYR A 66 -10.35 -12.29 -12.73
N GLY A 67 -11.44 -11.93 -12.04
CA GLY A 67 -12.78 -11.92 -12.61
C GLY A 67 -13.21 -10.51 -13.01
N SER A 68 -13.87 -10.39 -14.16
CA SER A 68 -14.62 -9.20 -14.57
C SER A 68 -15.94 -9.62 -15.22
N CYS A 69 -16.86 -8.68 -15.47
CA CYS A 69 -18.14 -8.98 -16.12
C CYS A 69 -18.46 -7.95 -17.22
N GLY A 70 -19.24 -8.35 -18.21
CA GLY A 70 -19.64 -7.48 -19.32
C GLY A 70 -20.55 -8.16 -20.34
N TRP A 71 -20.74 -7.53 -21.49
CA TRP A 71 -21.56 -7.99 -22.61
C TRP A 71 -20.68 -8.47 -23.77
N LEU A 72 -20.86 -9.72 -24.19
CA LEU A 72 -20.05 -10.35 -25.25
C LEU A 72 -20.35 -9.74 -26.62
N GLN A 73 -19.38 -9.02 -27.18
CA GLN A 73 -19.52 -8.30 -28.45
C GLN A 73 -19.22 -9.19 -29.67
N SER A 74 -18.14 -9.98 -29.60
CA SER A 74 -17.71 -10.88 -30.67
C SER A 74 -16.86 -12.04 -30.13
N VAL A 75 -16.79 -13.12 -30.91
CA VAL A 75 -15.96 -14.30 -30.64
C VAL A 75 -15.38 -14.77 -31.97
N ASP A 76 -14.09 -15.09 -31.98
CA ASP A 76 -13.40 -15.69 -33.12
C ASP A 76 -12.46 -16.83 -32.65
N GLU A 77 -11.63 -17.35 -33.55
CA GLU A 77 -10.73 -18.48 -33.25
C GLU A 77 -9.61 -18.11 -32.27
N GLN A 78 -9.24 -16.83 -32.17
CA GLN A 78 -8.14 -16.36 -31.32
C GLN A 78 -8.62 -15.87 -29.96
N GLY A 79 -9.87 -15.40 -29.88
CA GLY A 79 -10.37 -14.80 -28.66
C GLY A 79 -11.81 -14.32 -28.72
N PHE A 80 -12.11 -13.34 -27.87
CA PHE A 80 -13.42 -12.73 -27.76
C PHE A 80 -13.32 -11.28 -27.28
N THR A 81 -14.32 -10.46 -27.61
CA THR A 81 -14.38 -9.06 -27.20
C THR A 81 -15.56 -8.85 -26.26
N VAL A 82 -15.35 -8.13 -25.16
CA VAL A 82 -16.37 -7.85 -24.14
C VAL A 82 -16.47 -6.34 -23.92
N LEU A 83 -17.69 -5.83 -23.90
CA LEU A 83 -18.01 -4.51 -23.37
C LEU A 83 -18.19 -4.65 -21.86
N HIS A 84 -17.27 -4.16 -21.05
CA HIS A 84 -17.35 -4.27 -19.59
C HIS A 84 -18.45 -3.39 -19.00
N GLN A 85 -18.82 -3.67 -17.75
CA GLN A 85 -19.66 -2.78 -16.94
C GLN A 85 -19.06 -1.38 -16.76
N SER A 86 -17.73 -1.27 -16.90
CA SER A 86 -17.01 -0.01 -16.96
C SER A 86 -17.16 0.70 -18.31
N LEU A 87 -17.94 0.17 -19.26
CA LEU A 87 -18.17 0.72 -20.59
C LEU A 87 -16.96 0.67 -21.53
N LYS A 88 -15.90 -0.03 -21.12
CA LYS A 88 -14.70 -0.29 -21.92
C LYS A 88 -14.86 -1.52 -22.77
N THR A 89 -14.39 -1.45 -24.00
CA THR A 89 -14.37 -2.62 -24.87
C THR A 89 -12.98 -3.25 -24.80
N LYS A 90 -12.90 -4.50 -24.36
CA LYS A 90 -11.63 -5.22 -24.26
C LYS A 90 -11.67 -6.51 -25.07
N ARG A 91 -10.63 -6.72 -25.89
CA ARG A 91 -10.37 -8.00 -26.54
C ARG A 91 -9.54 -8.88 -25.61
N TYR A 92 -9.93 -10.13 -25.53
CA TYR A 92 -9.30 -11.18 -24.74
C TYR A 92 -8.86 -12.30 -25.66
N GLU A 93 -7.60 -12.72 -25.54
CA GLU A 93 -7.09 -13.90 -26.24
C GLU A 93 -7.29 -15.15 -25.37
N PHE A 94 -7.70 -16.27 -25.97
CA PHE A 94 -7.89 -17.51 -25.21
C PHE A 94 -6.59 -17.99 -24.56
N LYS A 95 -5.47 -17.77 -25.24
CA LYS A 95 -4.11 -17.98 -24.74
C LYS A 95 -3.19 -16.95 -25.38
N SER A 96 -2.54 -16.13 -24.57
CA SER A 96 -1.45 -15.28 -24.98
C SER A 96 -0.22 -15.57 -24.13
N ARG A 97 0.96 -15.33 -24.71
CA ARG A 97 2.23 -15.55 -24.01
C ARG A 97 2.95 -14.23 -23.92
N ASP A 98 3.09 -13.74 -22.71
CA ASP A 98 4.01 -12.66 -22.37
C ASP A 98 5.39 -13.27 -22.04
N THR A 99 6.41 -12.42 -22.04
CA THR A 99 7.78 -12.70 -21.64
C THR A 99 7.90 -13.36 -20.26
N GLU A 100 7.00 -13.03 -19.31
CA GLU A 100 7.03 -13.55 -17.94
C GLU A 100 5.82 -14.41 -17.54
N PHE A 101 4.71 -14.35 -18.30
CA PHE A 101 3.45 -14.99 -17.94
C PHE A 101 2.78 -15.69 -19.13
N ILE A 102 2.14 -16.83 -18.85
CA ILE A 102 1.12 -17.37 -19.75
C ILE A 102 -0.20 -16.75 -19.30
N MET A 103 -0.78 -15.91 -20.15
CA MET A 103 -2.09 -15.31 -19.91
C MET A 103 -3.15 -16.14 -20.63
N GLY A 104 -4.24 -16.43 -19.94
CA GLY A 104 -5.40 -17.09 -20.52
C GLY A 104 -6.65 -16.32 -20.18
N ALA A 105 -7.60 -16.25 -21.10
CA ALA A 105 -8.90 -15.69 -20.82
C ALA A 105 -9.99 -16.68 -21.21
N ARG A 106 -10.99 -16.83 -20.35
CA ARG A 106 -12.22 -17.57 -20.63
C ARG A 106 -13.42 -16.72 -20.24
N TYR A 107 -14.57 -17.04 -20.80
CA TYR A 107 -15.83 -16.45 -20.36
C TYR A 107 -16.89 -17.52 -20.12
N GLU A 108 -17.80 -17.23 -19.21
CA GLU A 108 -19.03 -18.00 -18.97
C GLU A 108 -20.23 -17.07 -19.09
N VAL A 109 -21.31 -17.54 -19.71
CA VAL A 109 -22.57 -16.78 -19.74
C VAL A 109 -23.13 -16.72 -18.32
N ALA A 110 -23.45 -15.51 -17.86
CA ALA A 110 -23.93 -15.26 -16.51
C ALA A 110 -25.31 -14.59 -16.56
N ASP A 111 -26.13 -14.89 -15.55
CA ASP A 111 -27.39 -14.20 -15.35
C ASP A 111 -27.13 -12.79 -14.79
N PRO A 112 -27.45 -11.70 -15.53
CA PRO A 112 -27.23 -10.35 -15.05
C PRO A 112 -28.05 -10.00 -13.81
N VAL A 113 -29.18 -10.68 -13.55
CA VAL A 113 -29.97 -10.48 -12.33
C VAL A 113 -29.18 -10.94 -11.11
N GLU A 114 -28.64 -12.16 -11.14
CA GLU A 114 -27.87 -12.71 -10.01
C GLU A 114 -26.55 -11.95 -9.79
N VAL A 115 -25.86 -11.57 -10.88
CA VAL A 115 -24.66 -10.74 -10.78
C VAL A 115 -24.98 -9.38 -10.16
N SER A 116 -26.08 -8.73 -10.55
CA SER A 116 -26.45 -7.43 -10.00
C SER A 116 -26.79 -7.48 -8.50
N LYS A 117 -27.46 -8.54 -8.03
CA LYS A 117 -27.77 -8.74 -6.61
C LYS A 117 -26.51 -8.93 -5.78
N ASP A 118 -25.59 -9.79 -6.22
CA ASP A 118 -24.32 -9.99 -5.54
C ASP A 118 -23.50 -8.70 -5.50
N TRP A 119 -23.52 -7.92 -6.59
CA TRP A 119 -22.80 -6.66 -6.66
C TRP A 119 -23.41 -5.60 -5.73
N LEU A 120 -24.73 -5.44 -5.74
CA LEU A 120 -25.43 -4.54 -4.83
C LEU A 120 -25.16 -4.90 -3.36
N ARG A 121 -25.18 -6.20 -3.03
CA ARG A 121 -24.82 -6.71 -1.70
C ARG A 121 -23.38 -6.30 -1.33
N LYS A 122 -22.40 -6.61 -2.18
CA LYS A 122 -20.98 -6.29 -1.94
C LYS A 122 -20.74 -4.80 -1.73
N VAL A 123 -21.39 -3.95 -2.53
CA VAL A 123 -21.25 -2.48 -2.41
C VAL A 123 -21.86 -1.99 -1.09
N ASN A 124 -23.04 -2.50 -0.70
CA ASN A 124 -23.66 -2.18 0.58
C ASN A 124 -22.84 -2.66 1.79
N ASP A 125 -22.25 -3.84 1.69
CA ASP A 125 -21.42 -4.43 2.75
C ASP A 125 -20.04 -3.76 2.87
N ARG A 126 -19.70 -2.83 1.96
CA ARG A 126 -18.37 -2.19 1.84
C ARG A 126 -17.21 -3.22 1.67
N GLU A 127 -17.53 -4.45 1.28
CA GLU A 127 -16.57 -5.52 0.92
C GLU A 127 -15.71 -5.13 -0.29
N VAL A 128 -16.12 -4.10 -1.03
CA VAL A 128 -15.46 -3.55 -2.20
C VAL A 128 -14.08 -2.92 -1.91
N SER A 129 -13.75 -2.67 -0.64
CA SER A 129 -12.61 -1.81 -0.31
C SER A 129 -11.20 -2.39 -0.51
N SER A 130 -11.01 -3.68 -0.85
CA SER A 130 -9.66 -4.24 -0.72
C SER A 130 -9.18 -5.38 -1.63
N GLY A 131 -9.86 -5.80 -2.71
CA GLY A 131 -9.09 -6.65 -3.64
C GLY A 131 -9.75 -7.46 -4.76
N LEU A 132 -11.07 -7.49 -4.93
CA LEU A 132 -11.65 -8.44 -5.88
C LEU A 132 -12.87 -7.85 -6.62
N TYR A 133 -12.83 -7.96 -7.96
CA TYR A 133 -13.94 -7.80 -8.93
C TYR A 133 -14.38 -6.41 -9.40
N ILE A 134 -13.83 -5.31 -8.90
CA ILE A 134 -14.15 -4.01 -9.51
C ILE A 134 -13.02 -3.61 -10.43
N ASP A 135 -13.35 -3.48 -11.72
CA ASP A 135 -12.59 -2.61 -12.61
C ASP A 135 -12.70 -1.20 -12.01
N TRP A 136 -11.68 -0.84 -11.20
CA TRP A 136 -11.59 0.40 -10.43
C TRP A 136 -11.73 1.67 -11.26
N SER A 137 -11.76 1.52 -12.58
CA SER A 137 -11.91 2.61 -13.52
C SER A 137 -13.32 3.19 -13.64
N ILE A 138 -14.32 2.61 -12.98
CA ILE A 138 -15.65 3.22 -12.89
C ILE A 138 -16.20 3.21 -11.46
N ARG A 139 -16.94 4.27 -11.09
CA ARG A 139 -17.60 4.31 -9.78
C ARG A 139 -18.73 3.27 -9.72
N PRO A 140 -18.97 2.65 -8.55
CA PRO A 140 -20.03 1.65 -8.37
C PRO A 140 -21.41 2.10 -8.88
N ARG A 141 -21.77 3.37 -8.66
CA ARG A 141 -23.05 3.94 -9.12
C ARG A 141 -23.23 3.88 -10.64
N THR A 142 -22.17 4.08 -11.41
CA THR A 142 -22.29 4.08 -12.87
C THR A 142 -22.40 2.67 -13.40
N ALA A 143 -21.59 1.73 -12.91
CA ALA A 143 -21.75 0.33 -13.33
C ALA A 143 -23.10 -0.28 -12.88
N LEU A 144 -23.66 0.14 -11.72
CA LEU A 144 -25.01 -0.30 -11.31
C LEU A 144 -26.09 0.31 -12.19
N PHE A 145 -25.90 1.56 -12.65
CA PHE A 145 -26.79 2.17 -13.63
C PHE A 145 -26.76 1.42 -14.97
N VAL A 146 -25.57 1.07 -15.48
CA VAL A 146 -25.41 0.30 -16.73
C VAL A 146 -26.08 -1.08 -16.60
N LEU A 147 -25.88 -1.77 -15.47
CA LEU A 147 -26.58 -3.02 -15.17
C LEU A 147 -28.09 -2.85 -15.12
N GLY A 148 -28.60 -1.82 -14.44
CA GLY A 148 -30.03 -1.51 -14.41
C GLY A 148 -30.59 -1.29 -15.82
N ARG A 149 -29.83 -0.60 -16.68
CA ARG A 149 -30.23 -0.37 -18.06
C ARG A 149 -30.27 -1.66 -18.89
N ALA A 150 -29.30 -2.56 -18.70
CA ALA A 150 -29.30 -3.87 -19.34
C ALA A 150 -30.49 -4.74 -18.87
N LEU A 151 -30.80 -4.72 -17.57
CA LEU A 151 -31.96 -5.43 -17.01
C LEU A 151 -33.29 -4.93 -17.59
N LEU A 152 -33.43 -3.65 -17.89
CA LEU A 152 -34.60 -3.14 -18.63
C LEU A 152 -34.72 -3.75 -20.03
N PHE A 153 -33.62 -3.94 -20.77
CA PHE A 153 -33.66 -4.60 -22.08
C PHE A 153 -34.09 -6.08 -21.98
N LEU A 154 -33.87 -6.71 -20.83
CA LEU A 154 -34.26 -8.09 -20.55
C LEU A 154 -35.63 -8.21 -19.86
N HIS A 155 -36.40 -7.11 -19.83
CA HIS A 155 -37.72 -7.06 -19.17
C HIS A 155 -37.68 -7.45 -17.68
N GLN A 156 -36.59 -7.10 -16.99
CA GLN A 156 -36.41 -7.28 -15.54
C GLN A 156 -36.64 -5.95 -14.80
N ASP A 157 -37.80 -5.33 -15.05
CA ASP A 157 -38.14 -3.97 -14.61
C ASP A 157 -38.00 -3.76 -13.10
N LYS A 158 -38.41 -4.76 -12.30
CA LYS A 158 -38.33 -4.68 -10.84
C LYS A 158 -36.88 -4.52 -10.37
N HIS A 159 -35.99 -5.41 -10.81
CA HIS A 159 -34.58 -5.37 -10.43
C HIS A 159 -33.89 -4.12 -10.99
N ALA A 160 -34.22 -3.73 -12.23
CA ALA A 160 -33.69 -2.49 -12.80
C ALA A 160 -34.04 -1.26 -11.95
N ASN A 161 -35.30 -1.15 -11.51
CA ASN A 161 -35.76 -0.05 -10.65
C ASN A 161 -35.04 -0.05 -9.29
N GLU A 162 -34.84 -1.22 -8.67
CA GLU A 162 -34.07 -1.34 -7.41
C GLU A 162 -32.65 -0.78 -7.58
N LEU A 163 -31.98 -1.07 -8.71
CA LEU A 163 -30.65 -0.51 -8.99
C LEU A 163 -30.69 1.00 -9.23
N PHE A 164 -31.66 1.50 -10.00
CA PHE A 164 -31.76 2.94 -10.26
C PHE A 164 -32.07 3.75 -9.00
N GLU A 165 -32.90 3.22 -8.10
CA GLU A 165 -33.16 3.83 -6.79
C GLU A 165 -31.88 3.88 -5.96
N TRP A 166 -31.13 2.79 -5.90
CA TRP A 166 -29.85 2.78 -5.21
C TRP A 166 -28.87 3.80 -5.80
N VAL A 167 -28.75 3.88 -7.13
CA VAL A 167 -27.88 4.85 -7.81
C VAL A 167 -28.27 6.29 -7.48
N ARG A 168 -29.57 6.59 -7.48
CA ARG A 168 -30.09 7.90 -7.09
C ARG A 168 -29.68 8.25 -5.65
N ASP A 169 -29.76 7.29 -4.74
CA ASP A 169 -29.45 7.50 -3.32
C ASP A 169 -27.93 7.67 -3.05
N GLN A 170 -27.07 7.33 -4.02
CA GLN A 170 -25.62 7.58 -3.94
C GLN A 170 -25.17 8.93 -4.51
N VAL A 171 -26.05 9.70 -5.15
CA VAL A 171 -25.71 11.02 -5.66
C VAL A 171 -25.57 11.96 -4.46
N LEU A 172 -24.40 12.55 -4.30
CA LEU A 172 -24.15 13.43 -3.15
C LEU A 172 -25.01 14.70 -3.25
N PRO A 173 -25.46 15.29 -2.13
CA PRO A 173 -26.32 16.48 -2.14
C PRO A 173 -25.76 17.66 -2.96
N GLU A 174 -24.43 17.81 -2.97
CA GLU A 174 -23.71 18.82 -3.74
C GLU A 174 -23.65 18.55 -5.25
N GLU A 175 -23.88 17.30 -5.68
CA GLU A 175 -23.85 16.94 -7.09
C GLU A 175 -25.10 17.51 -7.82
N PRO A 176 -24.97 17.95 -9.08
CA PRO A 176 -26.02 18.59 -9.87
C PRO A 176 -27.14 17.64 -10.38
N GLY A 177 -27.31 16.48 -9.75
CA GLY A 177 -28.30 15.44 -10.09
C GLY A 177 -27.68 14.20 -10.74
N ILE A 178 -28.45 13.10 -10.74
CA ILE A 178 -27.99 11.77 -11.21
C ILE A 178 -27.40 11.78 -12.63
N GLN A 179 -28.04 12.46 -13.59
CA GLN A 179 -27.57 12.48 -14.97
C GLN A 179 -26.17 13.09 -15.08
N LYS A 180 -25.92 14.22 -14.43
CA LYS A 180 -24.62 14.89 -14.52
C LYS A 180 -23.55 14.11 -13.74
N ALA A 181 -23.88 13.50 -12.60
CA ALA A 181 -22.96 12.62 -11.89
C ALA A 181 -22.53 11.42 -12.76
N LEU A 182 -23.47 10.77 -13.45
CA LEU A 182 -23.19 9.68 -14.38
C LEU A 182 -22.43 10.18 -15.62
N THR A 183 -22.76 11.36 -16.14
CA THR A 183 -22.04 11.97 -17.27
C THR A 183 -20.56 12.17 -16.93
N GLU A 184 -20.24 12.66 -15.73
CA GLU A 184 -18.87 12.82 -15.27
C GLU A 184 -18.14 11.48 -15.11
N ASP A 185 -18.80 10.46 -14.58
CA ASP A 185 -18.21 9.13 -14.42
C ASP A 185 -17.95 8.45 -15.78
N VAL A 186 -18.91 8.53 -16.71
CA VAL A 186 -18.76 7.99 -18.08
C VAL A 186 -17.68 8.76 -18.84
N ALA A 187 -17.63 10.09 -18.71
CA ALA A 187 -16.61 10.91 -19.34
C ALA A 187 -15.21 10.60 -18.80
N ALA A 188 -15.07 10.45 -17.48
CA ALA A 188 -13.79 10.05 -16.87
C ALA A 188 -13.31 8.71 -17.44
N ASN A 189 -14.21 7.74 -17.57
CA ASN A 189 -13.89 6.42 -18.06
C ASN A 189 -13.54 6.40 -19.56
N ARG A 190 -14.34 7.09 -20.39
CA ARG A 190 -14.08 7.16 -21.84
C ARG A 190 -12.80 7.91 -22.18
N LEU A 191 -12.52 9.01 -21.48
CA LEU A 191 -11.25 9.70 -21.68
C LEU A 191 -10.07 8.79 -21.31
N TRP A 192 -10.21 7.92 -20.29
CA TRP A 192 -9.16 6.96 -19.94
C TRP A 192 -8.93 5.92 -21.03
N GLU A 193 -9.99 5.35 -21.61
CA GLU A 193 -9.86 4.39 -22.72
C GLU A 193 -9.16 5.04 -23.92
N ILE A 194 -9.49 6.29 -24.24
CA ILE A 194 -8.81 7.07 -25.27
C ILE A 194 -7.33 7.28 -24.91
N VAL A 195 -7.01 7.61 -23.67
CA VAL A 195 -5.62 7.80 -23.21
C VAL A 195 -4.81 6.51 -23.33
N ASP A 196 -5.40 5.35 -22.99
CA ASP A 196 -4.77 4.05 -23.18
C ASP A 196 -4.49 3.78 -24.67
N HIS A 197 -5.48 3.99 -25.54
CA HIS A 197 -5.31 3.89 -26.99
C HIS A 197 -4.22 4.83 -27.53
N LEU A 198 -4.10 6.03 -26.97
CA LEU A 198 -3.03 6.97 -27.34
C LEU A 198 -1.64 6.42 -27.00
N GLY A 199 -1.49 5.63 -25.93
CA GLY A 199 -0.23 4.97 -25.56
C GLY A 199 0.12 3.73 -26.39
N GLU A 200 -0.86 3.12 -27.05
CA GLU A 200 -0.68 1.90 -27.84
C GLU A 200 -0.02 2.20 -29.19
N GLN A 201 1.12 1.52 -29.47
CA GLN A 201 1.90 1.73 -30.70
C GLN A 201 1.11 1.36 -31.96
N ASP A 202 0.37 0.26 -31.90
CA ASP A 202 -0.37 -0.29 -33.03
C ASP A 202 -1.76 0.36 -33.21
N TYR A 203 -2.21 1.20 -32.26
CA TYR A 203 -3.49 1.87 -32.35
C TYR A 203 -3.36 3.14 -33.23
N PRO A 204 -4.10 3.26 -34.35
CA PRO A 204 -3.95 4.38 -35.27
C PRO A 204 -4.34 5.72 -34.63
N ARG A 205 -3.47 6.74 -34.73
CA ARG A 205 -3.73 8.11 -34.23
C ARG A 205 -5.03 8.70 -34.77
N LYS A 206 -5.36 8.42 -36.03
CA LYS A 206 -6.60 8.87 -36.68
C LYS A 206 -7.85 8.34 -35.97
N ASP A 207 -7.79 7.13 -35.43
CA ASP A 207 -8.90 6.52 -34.73
C ASP A 207 -9.05 7.15 -33.33
N SER A 208 -7.95 7.38 -32.61
CA SER A 208 -7.99 8.13 -31.34
C SER A 208 -8.49 9.56 -31.53
N LEU A 209 -8.15 10.21 -32.65
CA LEU A 209 -8.67 11.54 -33.01
C LEU A 209 -10.19 11.51 -33.22
N HIS A 210 -10.70 10.46 -33.86
CA HIS A 210 -12.13 10.26 -34.03
C HIS A 210 -12.83 10.03 -32.68
N GLU A 211 -12.25 9.23 -31.78
CA GLU A 211 -12.78 9.00 -30.43
C GLU A 211 -12.81 10.30 -29.61
N LEU A 212 -11.78 11.14 -29.71
CA LEU A 212 -11.74 12.46 -29.07
C LEU A 212 -12.80 13.41 -29.64
N ASP A 213 -13.01 13.45 -30.95
CA ASP A 213 -14.08 14.24 -31.58
C ASP A 213 -15.47 13.82 -31.06
N LEU A 214 -15.71 12.50 -30.97
CA LEU A 214 -16.94 11.96 -30.40
C LEU A 214 -17.08 12.33 -28.92
N PHE A 215 -16.01 12.20 -28.14
CA PHE A 215 -15.99 12.57 -26.73
C PHE A 215 -16.38 14.04 -26.52
N LEU A 216 -15.78 14.96 -27.29
CA LEU A 216 -16.04 16.40 -27.18
C LEU A 216 -17.50 16.76 -27.51
N LYS A 217 -18.15 16.00 -28.40
CA LYS A 217 -19.58 16.15 -28.75
C LYS A 217 -20.50 15.57 -27.69
N LEU A 218 -20.15 14.43 -27.10
CA LEU A 218 -20.98 13.70 -26.13
C LEU A 218 -20.86 14.22 -24.70
N CYS A 219 -19.70 14.81 -24.34
CA CYS A 219 -19.36 15.22 -22.98
C CYS A 219 -18.97 16.72 -22.86
N PRO A 220 -19.71 17.67 -23.46
CA PRO A 220 -19.32 19.08 -23.57
C PRO A 220 -19.17 19.82 -22.23
N ASP A 221 -19.94 19.42 -21.22
CA ASP A 221 -20.04 20.13 -19.94
C ASP A 221 -19.33 19.41 -18.77
N THR A 222 -18.37 18.53 -19.10
CA THR A 222 -17.64 17.73 -18.10
C THR A 222 -16.32 18.37 -17.72
N ARG A 223 -15.83 18.09 -16.51
CA ARG A 223 -14.49 18.58 -16.09
C ARG A 223 -13.34 18.04 -16.95
N HIS A 224 -13.60 16.97 -17.69
CA HIS A 224 -12.65 16.28 -18.57
C HIS A 224 -12.55 16.91 -19.97
N TRP A 225 -13.51 17.78 -20.33
CA TRP A 225 -13.59 18.37 -21.68
C TRP A 225 -12.33 19.15 -22.06
N LYS A 226 -11.80 20.01 -21.16
CA LYS A 226 -10.61 20.83 -21.44
C LYS A 226 -9.38 19.96 -21.77
N GLN A 227 -9.20 18.85 -21.04
CA GLN A 227 -8.11 17.92 -21.27
C GLN A 227 -8.27 17.20 -22.62
N ALA A 228 -9.46 16.62 -22.87
CA ALA A 228 -9.75 15.96 -24.15
C ALA A 228 -9.57 16.91 -25.35
N LYS A 229 -9.93 18.20 -25.18
CA LYS A 229 -9.75 19.21 -26.22
C LYS A 229 -8.27 19.45 -26.51
N GLY A 230 -7.43 19.51 -25.48
CA GLY A 230 -5.97 19.62 -25.63
C GLY A 230 -5.39 18.43 -26.41
N PHE A 231 -5.83 17.20 -26.09
CA PHE A 231 -5.41 16.01 -26.82
C PHE A 231 -5.87 16.04 -28.28
N TYR A 232 -7.13 16.44 -28.52
CA TYR A 232 -7.66 16.57 -29.88
C TYR A 232 -6.83 17.56 -30.70
N ASP A 233 -6.47 18.71 -30.12
CA ASP A 233 -5.70 19.74 -30.82
C ASP A 233 -4.30 19.26 -31.19
N GLY A 234 -3.57 18.65 -30.24
CA GLY A 234 -2.26 18.06 -30.50
C GLY A 234 -2.30 16.97 -31.58
N LEU A 235 -3.20 16.02 -31.42
CA LEU A 235 -3.32 14.87 -32.32
C LEU A 235 -3.82 15.26 -33.73
N SER A 236 -4.63 16.32 -33.84
CA SER A 236 -5.10 16.81 -35.14
C SER A 236 -3.95 17.31 -36.02
N ILE A 237 -2.91 17.89 -35.43
CA ILE A 237 -1.69 18.30 -36.12
C ILE A 237 -0.94 17.06 -36.61
N GLU A 238 -0.76 16.07 -35.73
CA GLU A 238 0.00 14.86 -36.05
C GLU A 238 -0.61 14.05 -37.19
N VAL A 239 -1.93 13.88 -37.20
CA VAL A 239 -2.63 13.12 -38.25
C VAL A 239 -2.49 13.79 -39.62
N VAL A 240 -2.33 15.11 -39.68
CA VAL A 240 -2.02 15.84 -40.92
C VAL A 240 -0.55 15.64 -41.29
N GLU A 241 0.37 15.80 -40.34
CA GLU A 241 1.82 15.61 -40.56
C GLU A 241 2.16 14.19 -41.01
N GLU A 242 1.52 13.15 -40.45
CA GLU A 242 1.69 11.74 -40.87
C GLU A 242 1.39 11.51 -42.35
N GLN A 243 0.53 12.34 -42.96
CA GLN A 243 0.17 12.20 -44.38
C GLN A 243 1.18 12.88 -45.31
N THR A 244 1.96 13.83 -44.78
CA THR A 244 2.85 14.68 -45.58
C THR A 244 4.33 14.43 -45.31
N HIS A 245 4.68 13.84 -44.16
CA HIS A 245 6.07 13.61 -43.77
C HIS A 245 6.61 12.36 -44.47
N GLU A 246 7.71 12.53 -45.21
CA GLU A 246 8.47 11.42 -45.78
C GLU A 246 9.64 11.11 -44.83
N PRO A 247 9.60 10.03 -44.04
CA PRO A 247 10.63 9.76 -43.05
C PRO A 247 11.97 9.50 -43.73
N GLY A 248 12.96 10.34 -43.42
CA GLY A 248 14.34 10.13 -43.84
C GLY A 248 14.99 8.96 -43.09
N SER A 249 16.04 8.38 -43.67
CA SER A 249 16.91 7.47 -42.94
C SER A 249 17.75 8.28 -41.95
N LEU A 250 17.73 7.93 -40.65
CA LEU A 250 18.50 8.65 -39.64
C LEU A 250 20.01 8.60 -39.89
N ASP A 251 20.49 7.57 -40.59
CA ASP A 251 21.91 7.41 -40.89
C ASP A 251 22.38 8.32 -42.03
N ASP A 252 21.44 8.88 -42.81
CA ASP A 252 21.73 9.77 -43.94
C ASP A 252 21.56 11.26 -43.57
N LEU A 253 21.11 11.57 -42.35
CA LEU A 253 20.87 12.92 -41.87
C LEU A 253 22.00 13.39 -40.94
N GLU A 254 22.37 14.66 -41.02
CA GLU A 254 23.37 15.29 -40.16
C GLU A 254 22.90 16.65 -39.64
N GLY A 255 23.51 17.12 -38.55
CA GLY A 255 23.31 18.46 -38.01
C GLY A 255 21.83 18.78 -37.72
N VAL A 256 21.34 19.86 -38.31
CA VAL A 256 19.98 20.37 -38.06
C VAL A 256 18.91 19.40 -38.55
N GLU A 257 19.09 18.80 -39.73
CA GLU A 257 18.12 17.88 -40.32
C GLU A 257 17.96 16.61 -39.47
N LEU A 258 19.06 16.10 -38.90
CA LEU A 258 19.03 14.99 -37.96
C LEU A 258 18.27 15.35 -36.68
N ILE A 259 18.55 16.52 -36.09
CA ILE A 259 17.90 16.97 -34.86
C ILE A 259 16.38 17.13 -35.07
N ASP A 260 15.97 17.75 -36.18
CA ASP A 260 14.56 17.96 -36.50
C ASP A 260 13.81 16.63 -36.71
N GLU A 261 14.42 15.68 -37.42
CA GLU A 261 13.85 14.34 -37.59
C GLU A 261 13.77 13.57 -36.26
N LEU A 262 14.78 13.69 -35.39
CA LEU A 262 14.74 13.07 -34.06
C LEU A 262 13.64 13.69 -33.19
N ILE A 263 13.43 15.02 -33.23
CA ILE A 263 12.34 15.70 -32.53
C ILE A 263 10.98 15.23 -33.06
N TYR A 264 10.84 15.13 -34.40
CA TYR A 264 9.63 14.58 -35.01
C TYR A 264 9.29 13.18 -34.48
N ARG A 265 10.30 12.29 -34.38
CA ARG A 265 10.13 10.92 -33.87
C ARG A 265 9.84 10.83 -32.38
N LEU A 266 9.98 11.92 -31.59
CA LEU A 266 9.59 11.91 -30.17
C LEU A 266 8.10 11.66 -29.97
N ARG A 267 7.25 11.94 -30.96
CA ARG A 267 5.81 11.59 -30.90
C ARG A 267 5.57 10.09 -30.73
N ASP A 268 6.52 9.25 -31.18
CA ASP A 268 6.44 7.80 -31.07
C ASP A 268 7.15 7.27 -29.81
N ALA A 269 7.70 8.17 -28.98
CA ALA A 269 8.34 7.81 -27.73
C ALA A 269 7.33 7.13 -26.79
N GLN A 270 7.68 5.93 -26.37
CA GLN A 270 6.97 5.19 -25.35
C GLN A 270 7.78 5.19 -24.05
N SER A 271 7.06 5.21 -22.94
CA SER A 271 7.58 4.65 -21.70
C SER A 271 6.42 4.31 -20.77
N TRP A 272 6.67 3.38 -19.87
CA TRP A 272 5.74 3.05 -18.79
C TRP A 272 6.41 3.45 -17.48
N GLY A 273 6.24 4.73 -17.13
CA GLY A 273 6.92 5.35 -16.00
C GLY A 273 5.96 5.65 -14.85
N TRP A 274 6.28 5.12 -13.67
CA TRP A 274 5.71 5.62 -12.43
C TRP A 274 6.33 7.00 -12.17
N ILE A 275 5.57 8.07 -12.42
CA ILE A 275 5.80 9.47 -12.00
C ILE A 275 6.46 10.40 -13.06
N ASN A 276 5.65 11.39 -13.46
CA ASN A 276 5.89 12.62 -14.26
C ASN A 276 5.93 12.47 -15.80
N PRO A 277 5.15 13.29 -16.55
CA PRO A 277 5.33 13.54 -17.98
C PRO A 277 6.81 13.71 -18.35
N GLY A 278 7.33 12.95 -19.32
CA GLY A 278 8.71 13.04 -19.80
C GLY A 278 9.78 12.29 -19.01
N ARG A 279 9.58 11.94 -17.73
CA ARG A 279 10.56 11.16 -16.97
C ARG A 279 10.45 9.68 -17.30
N GLY A 280 11.53 9.12 -17.82
CA GLY A 280 11.62 7.69 -18.10
C GLY A 280 11.29 7.29 -19.52
N VAL A 281 11.26 8.24 -20.48
CA VAL A 281 11.46 7.88 -21.91
C VAL A 281 12.68 6.99 -21.95
N ASP A 282 12.45 5.70 -22.22
CA ASP A 282 13.42 4.64 -21.95
C ASP A 282 14.76 5.01 -22.58
N GLU A 283 15.85 4.72 -21.86
CA GLU A 283 17.23 4.83 -22.39
C GLU A 283 17.41 4.06 -23.71
N TYR A 284 16.45 3.19 -24.05
CA TYR A 284 16.43 2.26 -25.18
C TYR A 284 15.56 2.69 -26.38
N THR A 285 14.98 3.90 -26.40
CA THR A 285 14.34 4.44 -27.62
C THR A 285 15.26 5.46 -28.33
N ASP A 286 15.48 5.23 -29.64
CA ASP A 286 16.52 5.87 -30.48
C ASP A 286 16.52 7.42 -30.49
N PRO A 287 15.38 8.15 -30.42
CA PRO A 287 15.40 9.60 -30.59
C PRO A 287 15.89 10.41 -29.38
N ALA A 288 15.34 10.19 -28.18
CA ALA A 288 15.65 11.00 -27.00
C ALA A 288 17.09 10.81 -26.51
N SER A 289 17.59 9.57 -26.54
CA SER A 289 18.98 9.24 -26.19
C SER A 289 19.98 9.82 -27.19
N ARG A 290 19.67 9.81 -28.50
CA ARG A 290 20.50 10.46 -29.53
C ARG A 290 20.50 11.98 -29.36
N LEU A 291 19.34 12.61 -29.15
CA LEU A 291 19.25 14.06 -28.88
C LEU A 291 20.04 14.46 -27.64
N THR A 292 19.99 13.66 -26.57
CA THR A 292 20.79 13.89 -25.36
C THR A 292 22.29 13.78 -25.65
N SER A 293 22.69 12.80 -26.48
CA SER A 293 24.08 12.53 -26.85
C SER A 293 24.67 13.60 -27.79
N LEU A 294 23.85 14.23 -28.64
CA LEU A 294 24.22 15.42 -29.41
C LEU A 294 24.51 16.63 -28.49
N GLY A 295 24.02 16.61 -27.26
CA GLY A 295 24.38 17.57 -26.21
C GLY A 295 24.03 19.00 -26.59
N MET A 296 25.02 19.90 -26.51
CA MET A 296 24.79 21.33 -26.73
C MET A 296 24.38 21.69 -28.16
N GLU A 297 24.61 20.82 -29.13
CA GLU A 297 24.23 21.03 -30.53
C GLU A 297 22.71 20.96 -30.73
N ALA A 298 22.00 20.12 -29.96
CA ALA A 298 20.56 19.97 -30.05
C ALA A 298 19.78 21.06 -29.29
N VAL A 299 20.43 21.79 -28.39
CA VAL A 299 19.76 22.74 -27.48
C VAL A 299 18.93 23.80 -28.20
N PRO A 300 19.40 24.48 -29.27
CA PRO A 300 18.60 25.49 -29.96
C PRO A 300 17.25 24.97 -30.48
N GLN A 301 17.23 23.85 -31.23
CA GLN A 301 15.97 23.30 -31.75
C GLN A 301 15.09 22.71 -30.67
N LEU A 302 15.66 22.10 -29.62
CA LEU A 302 14.87 21.64 -28.48
C LEU A 302 14.12 22.80 -27.79
N ILE A 303 14.77 23.97 -27.67
CA ILE A 303 14.18 25.19 -27.08
C ILE A 303 13.01 25.73 -27.92
N GLU A 304 13.08 25.58 -29.24
CA GLU A 304 11.99 25.98 -30.15
C GLU A 304 10.76 25.08 -29.98
N HIS A 305 10.96 23.82 -29.60
CA HIS A 305 9.89 22.82 -29.47
C HIS A 305 9.38 22.60 -28.04
N VAL A 306 9.81 23.35 -27.02
CA VAL A 306 9.34 23.14 -25.63
C VAL A 306 7.85 23.39 -25.41
N ASN A 307 7.20 24.12 -26.32
CA ASN A 307 5.75 24.38 -26.28
C ASN A 307 4.98 23.52 -27.30
N ASP A 308 5.62 22.50 -27.85
CA ASP A 308 5.00 21.62 -28.82
C ASP A 308 3.91 20.76 -28.15
N ILE A 309 2.68 20.90 -28.64
CA ILE A 309 1.49 20.24 -28.11
C ILE A 309 1.20 18.89 -28.78
N ARG A 310 1.99 18.50 -29.79
CA ARG A 310 1.92 17.18 -30.42
C ARG A 310 2.08 16.10 -29.34
N LEU A 311 1.29 15.04 -29.41
CA LEU A 311 1.20 14.01 -28.38
C LEU A 311 2.23 12.90 -28.62
N THR A 312 2.89 12.49 -27.55
CA THR A 312 3.70 11.27 -27.58
C THR A 312 2.83 10.03 -27.36
N ARG A 313 3.44 8.84 -27.48
CA ARG A 313 2.86 7.58 -26.99
C ARG A 313 3.12 7.35 -25.50
N PHE A 314 3.65 8.35 -24.78
CA PHE A 314 3.89 8.28 -23.34
C PHE A 314 2.63 8.59 -22.54
N VAL A 315 2.13 7.61 -21.81
CA VAL A 315 1.02 7.79 -20.85
C VAL A 315 1.58 7.86 -19.43
N ALA A 316 1.56 9.05 -18.84
CA ALA A 316 1.95 9.26 -17.46
C ALA A 316 0.82 8.83 -16.52
N SER A 317 1.14 8.10 -15.45
CA SER A 317 0.20 7.78 -14.37
C SER A 317 0.73 8.27 -13.02
N TYR A 318 -0.12 8.92 -12.19
CA TYR A 318 0.28 9.36 -10.85
C TYR A 318 -0.30 8.47 -9.75
N ARG A 319 0.58 7.80 -9.00
CA ARG A 319 0.36 7.11 -7.71
C ARG A 319 -1.00 6.41 -7.57
N MET A 320 -1.26 5.39 -8.38
CA MET A 320 -2.51 4.60 -8.35
C MET A 320 -3.81 5.43 -8.33
N SER A 321 -3.74 6.73 -8.64
CA SER A 321 -4.92 7.57 -8.71
C SER A 321 -5.47 7.43 -10.11
N PHE A 322 -6.51 6.60 -10.21
CA PHE A 322 -7.22 6.23 -11.45
C PHE A 322 -7.57 7.43 -12.36
N TYR A 323 -7.58 8.66 -11.82
CA TYR A 323 -8.03 9.89 -12.48
C TYR A 323 -6.91 10.91 -12.78
N SER A 324 -5.64 10.50 -12.82
CA SER A 324 -4.50 11.40 -12.99
C SER A 324 -3.67 11.17 -14.26
N HIS A 325 -4.18 10.35 -15.19
CA HIS A 325 -3.46 10.00 -16.41
C HIS A 325 -3.39 11.17 -17.38
N ASP A 326 -2.23 11.36 -17.99
CA ASP A 326 -1.98 12.39 -18.97
C ASP A 326 -1.09 11.83 -20.08
N VAL A 327 -1.26 12.33 -21.30
CA VAL A 327 -0.41 11.96 -22.43
C VAL A 327 0.68 13.02 -22.54
N GLY A 328 1.95 12.61 -22.46
CA GLY A 328 3.07 13.54 -22.57
C GLY A 328 3.12 14.14 -23.97
N THR A 329 3.56 15.39 -24.10
CA THR A 329 3.75 16.04 -25.40
C THR A 329 5.20 15.96 -25.89
N VAL A 330 5.42 16.24 -27.18
CA VAL A 330 6.78 16.42 -27.73
C VAL A 330 7.52 17.52 -26.96
N GLY A 331 6.82 18.59 -26.56
CA GLY A 331 7.38 19.62 -25.71
C GLY A 331 7.84 19.11 -24.34
N ASP A 332 7.06 18.24 -23.69
CA ASP A 332 7.44 17.61 -22.43
C ASP A 332 8.73 16.78 -22.58
N CYS A 333 8.86 16.05 -23.69
CA CYS A 333 10.08 15.31 -24.03
C CYS A 333 11.27 16.24 -24.26
N CYS A 334 11.10 17.33 -25.01
CA CYS A 334 12.14 18.33 -25.21
C CYS A 334 12.63 18.94 -23.89
N ILE A 335 11.71 19.23 -22.95
CA ILE A 335 12.05 19.73 -21.62
C ILE A 335 12.85 18.69 -20.82
N ASP A 336 12.47 17.41 -20.87
CA ASP A 336 13.21 16.34 -20.19
C ASP A 336 14.62 16.15 -20.78
N ILE A 337 14.74 16.15 -22.12
CA ILE A 337 16.03 16.04 -22.82
C ILE A 337 16.93 17.24 -22.48
N LEU A 338 16.40 18.46 -22.51
CA LEU A 338 17.13 19.66 -22.06
C LEU A 338 17.57 19.51 -20.60
N GLY A 339 16.74 18.88 -19.76
CA GLY A 339 17.08 18.59 -18.38
C GLY A 339 18.24 17.61 -18.23
N ARG A 340 18.29 16.57 -19.06
CA ARG A 340 19.41 15.61 -19.12
C ARG A 340 20.69 16.28 -19.60
N ILE A 341 20.63 17.06 -20.69
CA ILE A 341 21.79 17.81 -21.23
C ILE A 341 22.33 18.78 -20.18
N SER A 342 21.46 19.57 -19.56
CA SER A 342 21.85 20.61 -18.58
C SER A 342 22.18 20.05 -17.18
N GLY A 343 21.86 18.79 -16.92
CA GLY A 343 21.95 18.16 -15.61
C GLY A 343 20.99 18.75 -14.57
N ARG A 344 19.88 19.40 -14.95
CA ARG A 344 18.90 19.98 -14.02
C ARG A 344 17.46 19.77 -14.49
N SER A 345 16.49 19.71 -13.56
CA SER A 345 15.07 19.64 -13.95
C SER A 345 14.48 21.04 -14.09
N PHE A 346 13.83 21.31 -15.22
CA PHE A 346 13.05 22.55 -15.43
C PHE A 346 11.59 22.43 -14.96
N TYR A 347 11.12 21.23 -14.62
CA TYR A 347 9.84 21.05 -13.95
C TYR A 347 9.93 21.51 -12.49
N ALA A 348 9.08 22.48 -12.11
CA ALA A 348 8.93 22.89 -10.73
C ALA A 348 8.11 21.85 -9.93
N ARG A 349 8.50 21.58 -8.68
CA ARG A 349 7.89 20.51 -7.84
C ARG A 349 6.38 20.70 -7.60
N GLU A 350 5.92 21.94 -7.67
CA GLU A 350 4.50 22.31 -7.50
C GLU A 350 3.67 21.97 -8.75
N TYR A 351 4.32 21.73 -9.89
CA TYR A 351 3.71 21.44 -11.18
C TYR A 351 4.16 20.04 -11.61
N THR A 352 3.49 19.02 -11.08
CA THR A 352 3.68 17.62 -11.51
C THR A 352 2.98 17.32 -12.84
N LYS A 353 2.33 18.32 -13.45
CA LYS A 353 1.70 18.25 -14.75
C LYS A 353 2.40 19.25 -15.65
N GLY A 354 2.96 18.80 -16.77
CA GLY A 354 3.42 19.66 -17.88
C GLY A 354 2.27 20.46 -18.52
N GLN A 355 1.03 20.22 -18.06
CA GLN A 355 -0.09 21.08 -18.38
C GLN A 355 0.14 22.51 -17.90
N ALA A 356 -0.30 23.44 -18.74
CA ALA A 356 -0.55 24.82 -18.39
C ALA A 356 -1.18 24.92 -16.98
N GLY A 357 -0.90 26.01 -16.25
CA GLY A 357 -1.42 26.21 -14.90
C GLY A 357 -2.95 26.01 -14.81
N PRO A 358 -3.56 26.01 -13.61
CA PRO A 358 -5.00 25.78 -13.44
C PRO A 358 -5.91 26.50 -14.47
N ASP A 359 -5.47 27.66 -14.94
CA ASP A 359 -6.18 28.53 -15.89
C ASP A 359 -5.80 28.34 -17.38
N GLY A 360 -4.83 27.50 -17.72
CA GLY A 360 -4.33 27.37 -19.10
C GLY A 360 -3.19 28.32 -19.46
N GLU A 361 -2.62 29.03 -18.47
CA GLU A 361 -1.42 29.85 -18.67
C GLU A 361 -0.17 28.97 -18.88
N PRO A 362 0.64 29.21 -19.92
CA PRO A 362 1.90 28.51 -20.13
C PRO A 362 2.75 28.63 -18.86
N LEU A 363 3.26 27.51 -18.35
CA LEU A 363 4.22 27.57 -17.24
C LEU A 363 5.43 28.41 -17.71
N PRO A 364 6.03 29.23 -16.83
CA PRO A 364 7.20 30.04 -17.18
C PRO A 364 8.47 29.21 -17.46
N ILE A 365 8.33 27.92 -17.72
CA ILE A 365 9.40 26.96 -18.02
C ILE A 365 10.23 27.43 -19.21
N LYS A 366 9.58 27.87 -20.31
CA LYS A 366 10.32 28.39 -21.47
C LYS A 366 11.20 29.59 -21.10
N ALA A 367 10.70 30.51 -20.27
CA ALA A 367 11.51 31.65 -19.83
C ALA A 367 12.70 31.22 -18.96
N GLU A 368 12.56 30.18 -18.12
CA GLU A 368 13.66 29.62 -17.34
C GLU A 368 14.70 28.92 -18.23
N ILE A 369 14.25 28.21 -19.26
CA ILE A 369 15.09 27.56 -20.27
C ILE A 369 15.85 28.61 -21.08
N ASP A 370 15.16 29.63 -21.60
CA ASP A 370 15.76 30.72 -22.36
C ASP A 370 16.79 31.48 -21.51
N ALA A 371 16.50 31.72 -20.22
CA ALA A 371 17.43 32.36 -19.30
C ALA A 371 18.69 31.52 -19.04
N TRP A 372 18.53 30.20 -18.89
CA TRP A 372 19.68 29.29 -18.78
C TRP A 372 20.51 29.26 -20.05
N TRP A 373 19.87 29.17 -21.20
CA TRP A 373 20.56 29.16 -22.48
C TRP A 373 21.32 30.46 -22.73
N ALA A 374 20.73 31.61 -22.41
CA ALA A 374 21.41 32.90 -22.47
C ALA A 374 22.65 32.96 -21.56
N ASP A 375 22.60 32.38 -20.35
CA ASP A 375 23.75 32.31 -19.45
C ASP A 375 24.85 31.40 -20.01
N VAL A 376 24.46 30.26 -20.59
CA VAL A 376 25.37 29.34 -21.28
C VAL A 376 26.04 30.02 -22.47
N GLN A 377 25.30 30.75 -23.31
CA GLN A 377 25.87 31.51 -24.43
C GLN A 377 26.85 32.59 -23.96
N LYS A 378 26.53 33.27 -22.85
CA LYS A 378 27.36 34.35 -22.31
C LYS A 378 28.66 33.85 -21.66
N ARG A 379 28.62 32.73 -20.95
CA ARG A 379 29.70 32.28 -20.05
C ARG A 379 30.35 30.96 -20.43
N GLY A 380 29.72 30.21 -21.34
CA GLY A 380 30.08 28.84 -21.68
C GLY A 380 29.43 27.81 -20.77
N PHE A 381 29.07 26.67 -21.35
CA PHE A 381 28.34 25.60 -20.68
C PHE A 381 29.05 25.06 -19.44
N LYS A 382 30.36 24.80 -19.54
CA LYS A 382 31.20 24.36 -18.42
C LYS A 382 31.15 25.31 -17.23
N ALA A 383 31.19 26.63 -17.46
CA ALA A 383 31.18 27.62 -16.38
C ALA A 383 29.83 27.64 -15.63
N VAL A 384 28.72 27.47 -16.37
CA VAL A 384 27.37 27.35 -15.80
C VAL A 384 27.25 26.08 -14.96
N LEU A 385 27.77 24.95 -15.44
CA LEU A 385 27.79 23.69 -14.67
C LEU A 385 28.62 23.81 -13.39
N VAL A 386 29.83 24.37 -13.46
CA VAL A 386 30.70 24.56 -12.29
C VAL A 386 29.98 25.38 -11.22
N GLU A 387 29.36 26.49 -11.58
CA GLU A 387 28.60 27.29 -10.61
C GLU A 387 27.40 26.53 -10.04
N GLY A 388 26.65 25.83 -10.88
CA GLY A 388 25.50 25.02 -10.46
C GLY A 388 25.87 23.96 -9.43
N VAL A 389 26.97 23.24 -9.66
CA VAL A 389 27.52 22.27 -8.72
C VAL A 389 27.98 22.96 -7.44
N CYS A 390 28.82 24.00 -7.53
CA CYS A 390 29.34 24.72 -6.36
C CYS A 390 28.25 25.27 -5.43
N LYS A 391 27.07 25.63 -5.97
CA LYS A 391 25.92 26.10 -5.18
C LYS A 391 25.34 25.03 -4.25
N GLY A 392 25.59 23.74 -4.49
CA GLY A 392 25.09 22.66 -3.63
C GLY A 392 23.56 22.51 -3.62
N GLY A 393 22.88 22.97 -4.67
CA GLY A 393 21.43 22.91 -4.77
C GLY A 393 20.90 21.50 -5.10
N ARG A 394 19.58 21.39 -5.23
CA ARG A 394 18.85 20.15 -5.58
C ARG A 394 19.42 19.36 -6.77
N TYR A 395 20.02 20.05 -7.74
CA TYR A 395 20.51 19.45 -9.00
C TYR A 395 22.03 19.31 -9.03
N ALA A 396 22.73 19.61 -7.94
CA ALA A 396 24.19 19.63 -7.93
C ALA A 396 24.77 18.24 -8.26
N ASP A 397 24.10 17.15 -7.89
CA ASP A 397 24.53 15.79 -8.20
C ASP A 397 24.37 15.42 -9.68
N THR A 398 23.25 15.78 -10.32
CA THR A 398 23.03 15.55 -11.75
C THR A 398 23.93 16.45 -12.60
N GLN A 399 24.12 17.71 -12.21
CA GLN A 399 25.07 18.63 -12.86
C GLN A 399 26.52 18.17 -12.67
N LEU A 400 26.86 17.56 -11.53
CA LEU A 400 28.19 17.00 -11.30
C LEU A 400 28.48 15.85 -12.28
N ARG A 401 27.51 14.98 -12.56
CA ARG A 401 27.67 13.89 -13.54
C ARG A 401 27.93 14.43 -14.94
N VAL A 402 27.17 15.43 -15.38
CA VAL A 402 27.38 16.09 -16.67
C VAL A 402 28.75 16.77 -16.70
N LEU A 403 29.10 17.52 -15.66
CA LEU A 403 30.39 18.21 -15.56
C LEU A 403 31.56 17.22 -15.56
N ALA A 404 31.43 16.06 -14.92
CA ALA A 404 32.46 15.03 -14.91
C ALA A 404 32.75 14.46 -16.31
N GLY A 405 31.73 14.35 -17.17
CA GLY A 405 31.90 13.96 -18.58
C GLY A 405 32.60 15.03 -19.43
N VAL A 406 32.45 16.31 -19.08
CA VAL A 406 33.04 17.44 -19.80
C VAL A 406 34.46 17.77 -19.31
N ASP A 407 34.64 17.87 -17.99
CA ASP A 407 35.90 18.18 -17.32
C ASP A 407 35.90 17.59 -15.89
N PRO A 408 36.49 16.39 -15.71
CA PRO A 408 36.49 15.75 -14.40
C PRO A 408 37.32 16.48 -13.33
N ASP A 409 38.28 17.33 -13.69
CA ASP A 409 39.09 18.09 -12.72
C ASP A 409 38.32 19.30 -12.19
N ALA A 410 37.57 19.98 -13.08
CA ALA A 410 36.62 21.00 -12.69
C ALA A 410 35.49 20.41 -11.83
N ALA A 411 35.00 19.21 -12.18
CA ALA A 411 34.00 18.49 -11.40
C ALA A 411 34.48 18.18 -9.97
N LEU A 412 35.70 17.67 -9.82
CA LEU A 412 36.28 17.40 -8.50
C LEU A 412 36.39 18.67 -7.66
N THR A 413 36.82 19.78 -8.27
CA THR A 413 36.94 21.08 -7.59
C THR A 413 35.57 21.59 -7.14
N ALA A 414 34.57 21.51 -8.01
CA ALA A 414 33.21 21.96 -7.71
C ALA A 414 32.53 21.07 -6.66
N LEU A 415 32.71 19.74 -6.71
CA LEU A 415 32.22 18.78 -5.72
C LEU A 415 32.66 19.14 -4.30
N LYS A 416 33.95 19.50 -4.10
CA LYS A 416 34.47 19.88 -2.78
C LYS A 416 33.69 21.03 -2.18
N GLN A 417 33.43 22.08 -2.98
CA GLN A 417 32.64 23.25 -2.55
C GLN A 417 31.17 22.89 -2.35
N ALA A 418 30.60 22.11 -3.26
CA ALA A 418 29.21 21.70 -3.23
C ALA A 418 28.86 20.95 -1.94
N LEU A 419 29.73 20.04 -1.50
CA LEU A 419 29.52 19.25 -0.28
C LEU A 419 29.44 20.13 0.98
N ASP A 420 30.12 21.27 1.02
CA ASP A 420 30.03 22.21 2.15
C ASP A 420 28.82 23.17 2.04
N ALA A 421 28.35 23.44 0.82
CA ALA A 421 27.21 24.33 0.56
C ALA A 421 25.83 23.64 0.62
N SER A 422 25.80 22.31 0.60
CA SER A 422 24.59 21.52 0.42
C SER A 422 23.87 21.16 1.73
N ASP A 423 22.55 21.06 1.66
CA ASP A 423 21.74 20.39 2.70
C ASP A 423 22.03 18.88 2.76
N PHE A 424 21.59 18.24 3.85
CA PHE A 424 21.77 16.81 4.09
C PHE A 424 21.38 15.89 2.91
N GLY A 425 20.21 16.11 2.32
CA GLY A 425 19.72 15.26 1.22
C GLY A 425 20.56 15.45 -0.05
N SER A 426 20.90 16.69 -0.35
CA SER A 426 21.76 17.05 -1.48
C SER A 426 23.19 16.50 -1.31
N ARG A 427 23.74 16.49 -0.08
CA ARG A 427 25.05 15.88 0.22
C ARG A 427 25.09 14.37 -0.07
N ILE A 428 24.06 13.61 0.33
CA ILE A 428 23.97 12.17 0.03
C ILE A 428 24.05 11.94 -1.48
N ASN A 429 23.29 12.71 -2.27
CA ASN A 429 23.26 12.55 -3.72
C ASN A 429 24.59 12.95 -4.37
N LEU A 430 25.22 14.03 -3.91
CA LEU A 430 26.55 14.45 -4.37
C LEU A 430 27.63 13.40 -4.09
N VAL A 431 27.63 12.80 -2.89
CA VAL A 431 28.54 11.71 -2.54
C VAL A 431 28.33 10.52 -3.48
N LYS A 432 27.08 10.12 -3.75
CA LYS A 432 26.77 9.07 -4.73
C LYS A 432 27.22 9.43 -6.14
N ALA A 433 27.02 10.68 -6.56
CA ALA A 433 27.44 11.16 -7.86
C ALA A 433 28.96 11.23 -8.02
N ALA A 434 29.71 11.46 -6.94
CA ALA A 434 31.18 11.50 -6.98
C ALA A 434 31.82 10.19 -7.49
N GLY A 435 31.11 9.06 -7.42
CA GLY A 435 31.59 7.77 -7.95
C GLY A 435 31.97 7.82 -9.43
N VAL A 436 31.31 8.67 -10.24
CA VAL A 436 31.62 8.80 -11.68
C VAL A 436 33.01 9.38 -11.96
N LEU A 437 33.65 10.00 -10.96
CA LEU A 437 35.02 10.52 -11.07
C LEU A 437 36.09 9.44 -10.85
N GLY A 438 35.69 8.26 -10.36
CA GLY A 438 36.59 7.17 -10.01
C GLY A 438 37.38 7.39 -8.72
N LEU A 439 38.05 6.33 -8.26
CA LEU A 439 38.76 6.31 -6.98
C LEU A 439 39.94 7.29 -6.93
N GLU A 440 40.68 7.43 -8.04
CA GLU A 440 41.86 8.28 -8.13
C GLU A 440 41.53 9.75 -7.84
N LYS A 441 40.40 10.24 -8.36
CA LYS A 441 39.98 11.65 -8.23
C LYS A 441 39.13 11.89 -6.99
N ALA A 442 38.12 11.07 -6.74
CA ALA A 442 37.17 11.31 -5.65
C ALA A 442 37.55 10.65 -4.32
N GLY A 443 38.47 9.68 -4.31
CA GLY A 443 38.74 8.84 -3.14
C GLY A 443 39.14 9.62 -1.89
N GLU A 444 39.96 10.66 -2.01
CA GLU A 444 40.33 11.51 -0.87
C GLU A 444 39.13 12.26 -0.30
N VAL A 445 38.29 12.84 -1.17
CA VAL A 445 37.08 13.58 -0.76
C VAL A 445 36.09 12.65 -0.07
N LEU A 446 35.87 11.46 -0.65
CA LEU A 446 34.98 10.44 -0.10
C LEU A 446 35.48 9.93 1.25
N ARG A 447 36.78 9.62 1.39
CA ARG A 447 37.37 9.21 2.68
C ARG A 447 37.28 10.31 3.72
N ASN A 448 37.41 11.58 3.33
CA ASN A 448 37.22 12.70 4.24
C ASN A 448 35.75 12.77 4.73
N ARG A 449 34.77 12.69 3.82
CA ARG A 449 33.34 12.71 4.21
C ARG A 449 32.94 11.51 5.04
N MET A 450 33.40 10.32 4.68
CA MET A 450 33.25 9.10 5.47
C MET A 450 33.64 9.31 6.93
N LYS A 451 34.71 10.08 7.21
CA LYS A 451 35.24 10.28 8.56
C LYS A 451 34.68 11.49 9.30
N THR A 452 34.30 12.54 8.57
CA THR A 452 34.08 13.88 9.15
C THR A 452 32.67 14.43 8.96
N ASP A 453 31.84 13.85 8.09
CA ASP A 453 30.47 14.34 7.92
C ASP A 453 29.66 14.10 9.20
N GLU A 454 28.86 15.07 9.62
CA GLU A 454 28.06 15.01 10.83
C GLU A 454 26.94 13.96 10.72
N GLU A 455 26.44 13.71 9.50
CA GLU A 455 25.29 12.86 9.22
C GLU A 455 25.70 11.43 8.86
N VAL A 456 25.23 10.43 9.63
CA VAL A 456 25.53 9.01 9.43
C VAL A 456 25.25 8.55 8.00
N ARG A 457 24.11 8.94 7.43
CA ARG A 457 23.72 8.50 6.08
C ARG A 457 24.63 9.07 4.99
N VAL A 458 25.24 10.24 5.20
CA VAL A 458 26.24 10.79 4.27
C VAL A 458 27.54 9.99 4.40
N ARG A 459 27.97 9.67 5.64
CA ARG A 459 29.14 8.81 5.88
C ARG A 459 28.99 7.45 5.22
N LEU A 460 27.86 6.77 5.43
CA LEU A 460 27.59 5.44 4.85
C LEU A 460 27.41 5.48 3.33
N ALA A 461 26.87 6.57 2.76
CA ALA A 461 26.86 6.75 1.32
C ALA A 461 28.29 6.85 0.76
N ALA A 462 29.20 7.53 1.47
CA ALA A 462 30.60 7.62 1.05
C ALA A 462 31.31 6.26 1.15
N VAL A 463 31.01 5.47 2.19
CA VAL A 463 31.49 4.08 2.32
C VAL A 463 31.02 3.25 1.14
N GLN A 464 29.73 3.27 0.79
CA GLN A 464 29.20 2.49 -0.32
C GLN A 464 29.95 2.81 -1.61
N VAL A 465 30.09 4.09 -1.94
CA VAL A 465 30.78 4.53 -3.16
C VAL A 465 32.26 4.12 -3.15
N LEU A 466 32.93 4.19 -1.99
CA LEU A 466 34.32 3.71 -1.87
C LEU A 466 34.43 2.20 -2.10
N LEU A 467 33.50 1.40 -1.58
CA LEU A 467 33.45 -0.05 -1.82
C LEU A 467 33.17 -0.38 -3.28
N ASP A 468 32.22 0.31 -3.91
CA ASP A 468 31.91 0.15 -5.33
C ASP A 468 33.13 0.49 -6.22
N LEU A 469 34.01 1.37 -5.72
CA LEU A 469 35.27 1.74 -6.35
C LEU A 469 36.47 0.85 -5.94
N GLY A 470 36.26 -0.18 -5.12
CA GLY A 470 37.26 -1.15 -4.71
C GLY A 470 38.15 -0.75 -3.51
N ASP A 471 37.74 0.23 -2.70
CA ASP A 471 38.44 0.60 -1.46
C ASP A 471 37.87 -0.13 -0.23
N ASP A 472 38.31 -1.38 -0.04
CA ASP A 472 37.90 -2.26 1.06
C ASP A 472 38.16 -1.67 2.46
N SER A 473 39.04 -0.68 2.59
CA SER A 473 39.31 -0.01 3.86
C SER A 473 38.08 0.73 4.41
N ALA A 474 37.13 1.08 3.53
CA ALA A 474 35.88 1.72 3.91
C ALA A 474 34.99 0.80 4.77
N LEU A 475 34.92 -0.51 4.45
CA LEU A 475 34.17 -1.46 5.28
C LEU A 475 34.82 -1.63 6.65
N GLN A 476 36.16 -1.66 6.71
CA GLN A 476 36.87 -1.74 7.97
C GLN A 476 36.58 -0.52 8.87
N TYR A 477 36.49 0.69 8.28
CA TYR A 477 36.08 1.89 9.02
C TYR A 477 34.69 1.75 9.65
N VAL A 478 33.71 1.21 8.92
CA VAL A 478 32.36 0.98 9.45
C VAL A 478 32.38 -0.05 10.58
N LEU A 479 33.16 -1.13 10.43
CA LEU A 479 33.33 -2.15 11.48
C LEU A 479 33.98 -1.58 12.74
N ASP A 480 35.03 -0.78 12.59
CA ASP A 480 35.71 -0.16 13.72
C ASP A 480 34.80 0.85 14.43
N THR A 481 34.02 1.61 13.68
CA THR A 481 33.01 2.53 14.23
C THR A 481 31.92 1.76 14.97
N TRP A 482 31.39 0.68 14.37
CA TRP A 482 30.42 -0.22 15.02
C TRP A 482 30.98 -0.81 16.32
N LYS A 483 32.28 -1.09 16.36
CA LYS A 483 32.98 -1.65 17.52
C LYS A 483 33.20 -0.65 18.66
N GLN A 484 33.16 0.66 18.40
CA GLN A 484 33.36 1.67 19.43
C GLN A 484 32.11 1.91 20.30
N ASP A 485 30.91 1.52 19.84
CA ASP A 485 29.63 1.57 20.59
C ASP A 485 29.19 2.98 21.04
N GLU A 486 29.75 4.03 20.44
CA GLU A 486 29.42 5.42 20.74
C GLU A 486 28.54 6.01 19.63
N PHE A 487 27.23 5.68 19.67
CA PHE A 487 26.24 6.28 18.79
C PHE A 487 25.48 7.40 19.48
N ALA A 488 25.17 8.47 18.75
CA ALA A 488 24.41 9.59 19.30
C ALA A 488 22.97 9.20 19.66
N ASN A 489 22.40 8.20 18.98
CA ASN A 489 21.07 7.65 19.20
C ASN A 489 20.91 6.27 18.51
N ASP A 490 19.84 5.55 18.84
CA ASP A 490 19.54 4.23 18.27
C ASP A 490 19.37 4.23 16.74
N ARG A 491 18.89 5.33 16.17
CA ARG A 491 18.71 5.44 14.71
C ARG A 491 20.07 5.40 14.01
N ASP A 492 21.07 6.10 14.53
CA ASP A 492 22.42 6.06 13.98
C ASP A 492 23.00 4.64 14.03
N ALA A 493 22.90 3.98 15.18
CA ALA A 493 23.31 2.58 15.33
C ALA A 493 22.60 1.67 14.31
N SER A 494 21.31 1.89 14.09
CA SER A 494 20.52 1.09 13.14
C SER A 494 20.96 1.24 11.68
N GLU A 495 21.39 2.44 11.26
CA GLU A 495 21.87 2.67 9.89
C GLU A 495 23.20 1.95 9.64
N TYR A 496 24.11 1.97 10.63
CA TYR A 496 25.36 1.19 10.57
C TYR A 496 25.07 -0.32 10.54
N ALA A 497 24.19 -0.80 11.42
CA ALA A 497 23.83 -2.21 11.46
C ALA A 497 23.17 -2.67 10.15
N LYS A 498 22.26 -1.88 9.59
CA LYS A 498 21.66 -2.12 8.26
C LYS A 498 22.74 -2.24 7.20
N PHE A 499 23.65 -1.28 7.12
CA PHE A 499 24.73 -1.27 6.14
C PHE A 499 25.60 -2.52 6.25
N LEU A 500 26.03 -2.86 7.47
CA LEU A 500 26.86 -4.05 7.73
C LEU A 500 26.15 -5.35 7.33
N VAL A 501 24.84 -5.47 7.59
CA VAL A 501 24.04 -6.63 7.15
C VAL A 501 23.94 -6.71 5.63
N GLN A 502 23.76 -5.58 4.96
CA GLN A 502 23.62 -5.50 3.50
C GLN A 502 24.97 -5.47 2.75
N SER A 503 26.09 -5.46 3.46
CA SER A 503 27.44 -5.42 2.86
C SER A 503 27.87 -6.72 2.17
N GLY A 504 27.15 -7.82 2.39
CA GLY A 504 27.55 -9.15 1.93
C GLY A 504 28.78 -9.73 2.63
N ASN A 505 29.26 -9.11 3.72
CA ASN A 505 30.41 -9.59 4.46
C ASN A 505 29.99 -10.41 5.70
N ALA A 506 30.37 -11.70 5.74
CA ALA A 506 30.01 -12.60 6.84
C ALA A 506 30.57 -12.14 8.20
N GLY A 507 31.78 -11.56 8.22
CA GLY A 507 32.38 -10.98 9.42
C GLY A 507 31.56 -9.81 9.96
N ALA A 508 31.12 -8.92 9.08
CA ALA A 508 30.27 -7.79 9.44
C ALA A 508 28.93 -8.22 10.03
N VAL A 509 28.26 -9.19 9.41
CA VAL A 509 26.99 -9.75 9.91
C VAL A 509 27.16 -10.35 11.31
N ARG A 510 28.28 -11.05 11.57
CA ARG A 510 28.56 -11.62 12.90
C ARG A 510 28.76 -10.54 13.95
N GLU A 511 29.48 -9.47 13.62
CA GLU A 511 29.70 -8.35 14.54
C GLU A 511 28.39 -7.63 14.88
N VAL A 512 27.48 -7.48 13.90
CA VAL A 512 26.12 -6.99 14.18
C VAL A 512 25.39 -7.96 15.11
N THR A 513 25.42 -9.26 14.82
CA THR A 513 24.75 -10.30 15.63
C THR A 513 25.18 -10.26 17.10
N VAL A 514 26.48 -10.13 17.36
CA VAL A 514 27.04 -10.09 18.73
C VAL A 514 26.52 -8.89 19.52
N ARG A 515 26.35 -7.74 18.87
CA ARG A 515 25.98 -6.47 19.52
C ARG A 515 24.51 -6.12 19.42
N MET A 516 23.74 -6.89 18.66
CA MET A 516 22.34 -6.60 18.39
C MET A 516 21.50 -6.52 19.67
N GLY A 517 21.88 -7.21 20.75
CA GLY A 517 21.20 -7.12 22.05
C GLY A 517 21.23 -5.73 22.70
N GLY A 518 22.11 -4.82 22.28
CA GLY A 518 22.14 -3.43 22.73
C GLY A 518 21.17 -2.50 21.97
N LEU A 519 20.56 -2.97 20.87
CA LEU A 519 19.59 -2.20 20.10
C LEU A 519 18.18 -2.35 20.67
N SER A 520 17.34 -1.34 20.46
CA SER A 520 15.91 -1.45 20.75
C SER A 520 15.26 -2.60 19.96
N SER A 521 14.19 -3.16 20.50
CA SER A 521 13.47 -4.28 19.89
C SER A 521 12.99 -4.00 18.47
N ASP A 522 12.58 -2.77 18.20
CA ASP A 522 12.09 -2.34 16.90
C ASP A 522 13.21 -2.41 15.85
N TRP A 523 14.41 -1.97 16.22
CA TRP A 523 15.57 -2.01 15.34
C TRP A 523 16.08 -3.44 15.13
N ARG A 524 16.07 -4.28 16.17
CA ARG A 524 16.41 -5.71 16.03
C ARG A 524 15.50 -6.40 15.02
N ASN A 525 14.20 -6.10 15.04
CA ASN A 525 13.26 -6.59 14.05
C ASN A 525 13.51 -6.04 12.66
N GLN A 526 13.86 -4.76 12.56
CA GLN A 526 14.17 -4.18 11.27
C GLN A 526 15.42 -4.80 10.63
N LEU A 527 16.40 -5.25 11.43
CA LEU A 527 17.55 -6.02 10.94
C LEU A 527 17.15 -7.39 10.38
N ILE A 528 16.16 -8.07 10.98
CA ILE A 528 15.59 -9.30 10.40
C ILE A 528 15.02 -9.02 9.02
N TYR A 529 14.26 -7.92 8.88
CA TYR A 529 13.72 -7.51 7.59
C TYR A 529 14.82 -7.21 6.56
N TYR A 530 15.87 -6.48 6.95
CA TYR A 530 16.98 -6.18 6.04
C TYR A 530 17.78 -7.41 5.63
N ALA A 531 17.96 -8.38 6.53
CA ALA A 531 18.56 -9.67 6.19
C ALA A 531 17.70 -10.43 5.18
N GLY A 532 16.37 -10.46 5.37
CA GLY A 532 15.44 -11.06 4.42
C GLY A 532 15.43 -10.34 3.06
N GLU A 533 15.44 -9.01 3.05
CA GLU A 533 15.57 -8.22 1.83
C GLU A 533 16.86 -8.55 1.07
N TYR A 534 17.99 -8.65 1.77
CA TYR A 534 19.26 -9.03 1.17
C TYR A 534 19.20 -10.44 0.56
N LEU A 535 18.63 -11.42 1.26
CA LEU A 535 18.48 -12.82 0.81
C LEU A 535 17.49 -13.00 -0.36
N ARG A 536 16.54 -12.09 -0.54
CA ARG A 536 15.67 -12.07 -1.73
C ARG A 536 16.40 -11.59 -2.97
N SER A 537 17.26 -10.59 -2.81
CA SER A 537 18.01 -10.00 -3.92
C SER A 537 19.28 -10.79 -4.26
N HIS A 538 19.77 -11.63 -3.34
CA HIS A 538 21.03 -12.39 -3.47
C HIS A 538 20.82 -13.84 -3.02
N GLU A 539 20.26 -14.67 -3.90
CA GLU A 539 19.97 -16.08 -3.58
C GLU A 539 21.25 -16.88 -3.25
N GLU A 540 22.36 -16.54 -3.89
CA GLU A 540 23.68 -17.13 -3.64
C GLU A 540 24.18 -16.92 -2.21
N ALA A 541 23.73 -15.85 -1.54
CA ALA A 541 24.11 -15.52 -0.17
C ALA A 541 23.55 -16.48 0.88
N ARG A 542 22.60 -17.36 0.52
CA ARG A 542 22.02 -18.37 1.42
C ARG A 542 23.03 -19.45 1.83
N ASN A 543 24.09 -19.60 1.06
CA ASN A 543 25.07 -20.67 1.23
C ASN A 543 26.39 -20.15 1.83
N GLY A 544 27.20 -21.09 2.33
CA GLY A 544 28.55 -20.80 2.81
C GLY A 544 28.60 -19.92 4.06
N ASP A 545 29.69 -19.18 4.20
CA ASP A 545 30.02 -18.43 5.42
C ASP A 545 29.05 -17.28 5.70
N LEU A 546 28.63 -16.58 4.64
CA LEU A 546 27.66 -15.48 4.71
C LEU A 546 26.26 -15.99 5.07
N GLY A 547 25.82 -17.08 4.45
CA GLY A 547 24.53 -17.69 4.75
C GLY A 547 24.40 -18.12 6.20
N GLU A 548 25.43 -18.78 6.75
CA GLU A 548 25.47 -19.15 8.17
C GLU A 548 25.47 -17.90 9.08
N ALA A 549 26.18 -16.83 8.71
CA ALA A 549 26.16 -15.58 9.47
C ALA A 549 24.78 -14.91 9.48
N LEU A 550 24.11 -14.82 8.33
CA LEU A 550 22.76 -14.26 8.20
C LEU A 550 21.72 -15.12 8.92
N MET A 551 21.80 -16.45 8.80
CA MET A 551 20.94 -17.37 9.55
C MET A 551 21.09 -17.15 11.05
N ARG A 552 22.32 -17.00 11.56
CA ARG A 552 22.58 -16.74 12.99
C ARG A 552 22.07 -15.38 13.45
N LEU A 553 22.21 -14.34 12.62
CA LEU A 553 21.63 -13.03 12.87
C LEU A 553 20.12 -13.14 13.09
N VAL A 554 19.41 -13.74 12.14
CA VAL A 554 17.96 -13.91 12.20
C VAL A 554 17.57 -14.81 13.39
N ALA A 555 18.26 -15.94 13.57
CA ALA A 555 17.97 -16.90 14.63
C ALA A 555 18.20 -16.35 16.04
N SER A 556 19.07 -15.35 16.22
CA SER A 556 19.28 -14.71 17.52
C SER A 556 18.03 -14.00 18.07
N GLN A 557 17.03 -13.75 17.23
CA GLN A 557 15.74 -13.17 17.64
C GLN A 557 14.67 -14.23 17.95
N LEU A 558 14.98 -15.53 17.84
CA LEU A 558 14.04 -16.59 18.18
C LEU A 558 13.62 -16.60 19.66
N ASP A 559 14.41 -16.01 20.56
CA ASP A 559 14.06 -15.86 21.98
C ASP A 559 13.26 -14.59 22.29
N ASP A 560 13.14 -13.66 21.35
CA ASP A 560 12.36 -12.44 21.55
C ASP A 560 10.86 -12.71 21.33
N THR A 561 10.14 -12.83 22.43
CA THR A 561 8.69 -13.07 22.45
C THR A 561 7.87 -11.80 22.55
N THR A 562 8.50 -10.63 22.44
CA THR A 562 7.82 -9.33 22.41
C THR A 562 6.94 -9.24 21.17
N LEU A 563 5.72 -8.74 21.35
CA LEU A 563 4.79 -8.49 20.25
C LEU A 563 5.31 -7.30 19.43
N CYS A 564 5.26 -7.46 18.11
CA CYS A 564 5.60 -6.44 17.14
C CYS A 564 4.35 -5.62 16.81
N ASP A 565 4.47 -4.29 16.84
CA ASP A 565 3.42 -3.35 16.43
C ASP A 565 3.24 -3.29 14.89
N TYR A 566 3.90 -4.18 14.15
CA TYR A 566 3.81 -4.26 12.70
C TYR A 566 2.51 -4.93 12.25
N SER A 567 1.79 -4.25 11.36
CA SER A 567 0.69 -4.83 10.60
C SER A 567 1.07 -4.89 9.12
N GLY A 568 0.89 -6.04 8.50
CA GLY A 568 1.24 -6.25 7.10
C GLY A 568 0.70 -7.59 6.59
N THR A 569 0.99 -7.91 5.34
CA THR A 569 0.73 -9.22 4.77
C THR A 569 2.07 -9.89 4.47
N LYS A 570 2.28 -11.12 4.95
CA LYS A 570 3.41 -11.97 4.53
C LYS A 570 2.82 -13.31 4.12
N ASN A 571 3.18 -13.80 2.93
CA ASN A 571 2.63 -15.03 2.34
C ASN A 571 1.10 -15.05 2.26
N ARG A 572 0.47 -13.92 1.86
CA ARG A 572 -1.00 -13.78 1.68
C ARG A 572 -1.84 -13.93 2.96
N VAL A 573 -1.23 -14.05 4.14
CA VAL A 573 -1.93 -14.02 5.43
C VAL A 573 -1.84 -12.62 5.99
N ALA A 574 -2.98 -12.02 6.38
CA ALA A 574 -2.99 -10.77 7.13
C ALA A 574 -2.36 -11.02 8.50
N ILE A 575 -1.29 -10.30 8.78
CA ILE A 575 -0.45 -10.51 9.94
C ILE A 575 -0.69 -9.38 10.92
N ALA A 576 -1.27 -9.73 12.07
CA ALA A 576 -1.29 -8.87 13.24
C ALA A 576 -0.69 -9.64 14.42
N TRP A 577 0.03 -8.93 15.28
CA TRP A 577 0.56 -9.48 16.54
C TRP A 577 1.56 -10.63 16.37
N LEU A 578 2.46 -10.57 15.37
CA LEU A 578 3.64 -11.44 15.40
C LEU A 578 4.53 -11.06 16.56
N ARG A 579 5.16 -12.05 17.17
CA ARG A 579 6.33 -11.80 17.98
C ARG A 579 7.53 -11.57 17.07
N TYR A 580 8.54 -10.88 17.57
CA TYR A 580 9.80 -10.77 16.84
C TYR A 580 10.39 -12.13 16.47
N SER A 581 10.26 -13.12 17.36
CA SER A 581 10.58 -14.52 17.08
C SER A 581 9.76 -15.17 15.97
N ASP A 582 8.49 -14.79 15.78
CA ASP A 582 7.67 -15.30 14.68
C ASP A 582 8.13 -14.69 13.34
N THR A 583 8.49 -13.41 13.31
CA THR A 583 9.10 -12.77 12.13
C THR A 583 10.42 -13.44 11.75
N ALA A 584 11.30 -13.66 12.73
CA ALA A 584 12.56 -14.38 12.55
C ALA A 584 12.34 -15.78 11.99
N LEU A 585 11.40 -16.53 12.59
CA LEU A 585 11.08 -17.89 12.19
C LEU A 585 10.48 -17.95 10.78
N ALA A 586 9.68 -16.95 10.40
CA ALA A 586 9.18 -16.82 9.03
C ALA A 586 10.29 -16.60 8.00
N GLU A 587 11.28 -15.73 8.28
CA GLU A 587 12.44 -15.58 7.39
C GLU A 587 13.28 -16.87 7.34
N LEU A 588 13.54 -17.51 8.48
CA LEU A 588 14.30 -18.77 8.55
C LEU A 588 13.65 -19.89 7.73
N ALA A 589 12.34 -20.09 7.88
CA ALA A 589 11.59 -21.09 7.12
C ALA A 589 11.48 -20.74 5.63
N THR A 590 11.57 -19.46 5.27
CA THR A 590 11.54 -19.02 3.87
C THR A 590 12.86 -19.35 3.16
N TYR A 591 14.01 -19.07 3.78
CA TYR A 591 15.31 -19.21 3.11
C TYR A 591 16.06 -20.51 3.42
N TRP A 592 15.71 -21.21 4.50
CA TRP A 592 16.28 -22.50 4.90
C TRP A 592 15.19 -23.52 5.30
N PRO A 593 14.23 -23.82 4.41
CA PRO A 593 13.07 -24.69 4.69
C PRO A 593 13.45 -26.13 5.07
N GLU A 594 14.63 -26.59 4.67
CA GLU A 594 15.18 -27.91 5.04
C GLU A 594 15.56 -28.02 6.52
N HIS A 595 15.70 -26.88 7.20
CA HIS A 595 16.10 -26.79 8.60
C HIS A 595 14.99 -26.23 9.49
N PHE A 596 14.18 -25.31 8.96
CA PHE A 596 13.18 -24.59 9.73
C PHE A 596 11.80 -24.73 9.10
N HIS A 597 10.79 -24.93 9.95
CA HIS A 597 9.39 -24.98 9.54
C HIS A 597 8.61 -23.93 10.30
N PHE A 598 7.82 -23.15 9.57
CA PHE A 598 6.91 -22.16 10.14
C PHE A 598 5.61 -22.12 9.36
N ASP A 599 4.51 -22.13 10.09
CA ASP A 599 3.19 -21.93 9.52
C ASP A 599 2.46 -20.87 10.35
N ASN A 600 2.39 -19.67 9.79
CA ASN A 600 1.79 -18.53 10.45
C ASN A 600 0.28 -18.70 10.69
N ALA A 601 -0.39 -19.55 9.90
CA ALA A 601 -1.82 -19.80 10.03
C ALA A 601 -2.16 -20.70 11.24
N GLN A 602 -1.17 -21.38 11.84
CA GLN A 602 -1.41 -22.24 12.99
C GLN A 602 -1.63 -21.45 14.28
N SER A 603 -2.17 -22.14 15.29
CA SER A 603 -2.39 -21.57 16.63
C SER A 603 -1.10 -21.05 17.25
N PHE A 604 -1.21 -20.11 18.19
CA PHE A 604 -0.03 -19.58 18.87
C PHE A 604 0.78 -20.69 19.55
N ALA A 605 0.12 -21.66 20.17
CA ALA A 605 0.79 -22.80 20.80
C ALA A 605 1.56 -23.66 19.80
N ALA A 606 1.06 -23.80 18.57
CA ALA A 606 1.77 -24.50 17.50
C ALA A 606 2.97 -23.68 16.99
N ARG A 607 2.80 -22.38 16.78
CA ARG A 607 3.92 -21.47 16.44
C ARG A 607 4.99 -21.45 17.53
N GLU A 608 4.60 -21.52 18.80
CA GLU A 608 5.53 -21.63 19.93
C GLU A 608 6.30 -22.95 19.93
N ARG A 609 5.66 -24.06 19.55
CA ARG A 609 6.38 -25.33 19.32
C ARG A 609 7.37 -25.20 18.17
N GLN A 610 6.97 -24.63 17.04
CA GLN A 610 7.83 -24.41 15.88
C GLN A 610 9.03 -23.52 16.25
N ARG A 611 8.83 -22.47 17.05
CA ARG A 611 9.90 -21.62 17.60
C ARG A 611 10.90 -22.40 18.45
N VAL A 612 10.43 -23.23 19.39
CA VAL A 612 11.31 -24.08 20.20
C VAL A 612 12.04 -25.12 19.36
N MET A 613 11.40 -25.68 18.34
CA MET A 613 12.06 -26.59 17.39
C MET A 613 13.17 -25.88 16.62
N ALA A 614 12.95 -24.65 16.14
CA ALA A 614 13.97 -23.85 15.49
C ALA A 614 15.14 -23.50 16.45
N LEU A 615 14.85 -23.16 17.71
CA LEU A 615 15.89 -23.00 18.73
C LEU A 615 16.70 -24.29 18.92
N ASN A 616 16.06 -25.45 18.93
CA ASN A 616 16.74 -26.73 19.08
C ASN A 616 17.65 -27.07 17.89
N VAL A 617 17.31 -26.64 16.67
CA VAL A 617 18.20 -26.72 15.51
C VAL A 617 19.49 -25.93 15.78
N MET A 618 19.36 -24.70 16.29
CA MET A 618 20.50 -23.85 16.62
C MET A 618 21.33 -24.39 17.80
N LEU A 619 20.67 -24.86 18.86
CA LEU A 619 21.34 -25.48 20.02
C LEU A 619 22.10 -26.73 19.63
N THR A 620 21.54 -27.55 18.73
CA THR A 620 22.22 -28.75 18.20
C THR A 620 23.46 -28.36 17.40
N LYS A 621 23.36 -27.34 16.53
CA LYS A 621 24.52 -26.79 15.80
C LYS A 621 25.61 -26.28 16.74
N ASP A 622 25.23 -25.72 17.88
CA ASP A 622 26.15 -25.20 18.91
C ASP A 622 26.62 -26.26 19.92
N HIS A 623 26.24 -27.53 19.76
CA HIS A 623 26.49 -28.61 20.72
C HIS A 623 26.00 -28.32 22.16
N LYS A 624 24.88 -27.61 22.28
CA LYS A 624 24.22 -27.28 23.55
C LYS A 624 23.02 -28.21 23.81
N PRO A 625 22.60 -28.37 25.08
CA PRO A 625 21.40 -29.14 25.41
C PRO A 625 20.14 -28.58 24.74
N ILE A 626 19.31 -29.45 24.17
CA ILE A 626 18.03 -29.06 23.56
C ILE A 626 16.98 -28.71 24.62
N LEU A 627 16.09 -27.79 24.28
CA LEU A 627 14.94 -27.40 25.08
C LEU A 627 13.78 -28.40 24.91
N PRO A 628 12.99 -28.66 25.96
CA PRO A 628 11.80 -29.48 25.84
C PRO A 628 10.76 -28.78 24.95
N SER A 629 10.20 -29.50 23.97
CA SER A 629 9.13 -28.97 23.14
C SER A 629 7.87 -28.72 23.99
N PRO A 630 7.24 -27.54 23.89
CA PRO A 630 5.98 -27.23 24.56
C PRO A 630 4.93 -28.29 24.23
N GLN A 631 4.35 -28.92 25.26
CA GLN A 631 3.32 -29.91 25.02
C GLN A 631 1.99 -29.23 24.68
N PRO A 632 1.18 -29.77 23.74
CA PRO A 632 -0.18 -29.30 23.51
C PRO A 632 -0.95 -29.29 24.83
N VAL A 633 -1.66 -28.19 25.11
CA VAL A 633 -2.48 -28.12 26.31
C VAL A 633 -3.67 -29.06 26.12
N LYS A 634 -3.75 -30.09 26.96
CA LYS A 634 -4.89 -31.00 26.97
C LYS A 634 -5.93 -30.46 27.95
N VAL A 635 -7.12 -30.14 27.45
CA VAL A 635 -8.29 -29.91 28.30
C VAL A 635 -8.85 -31.26 28.70
N GLU A 636 -8.98 -31.51 30.00
CA GLU A 636 -9.64 -32.71 30.49
C GLU A 636 -11.15 -32.63 30.19
N SER A 637 -11.68 -33.66 29.52
CA SER A 637 -13.12 -33.77 29.30
C SER A 637 -13.83 -33.95 30.63
N ALA A 638 -14.95 -33.25 30.81
CA ALA A 638 -15.85 -33.54 31.92
C ALA A 638 -16.46 -34.94 31.76
N ASP A 639 -17.08 -35.47 32.83
CA ASP A 639 -17.67 -36.80 32.83
C ASP A 639 -18.66 -36.99 31.68
N LYS A 640 -18.39 -37.97 30.82
CA LYS A 640 -19.14 -38.20 29.59
C LYS A 640 -20.62 -38.49 29.85
N THR A 641 -20.93 -39.21 30.93
CA THR A 641 -22.31 -39.57 31.29
C THR A 641 -23.10 -38.33 31.72
N MET A 642 -22.48 -37.46 32.51
CA MET A 642 -23.03 -36.18 32.90
C MET A 642 -23.27 -35.28 31.67
N LEU A 643 -22.29 -35.15 30.77
CA LEU A 643 -22.40 -34.33 29.55
C LEU A 643 -23.53 -34.81 28.64
N GLN A 644 -23.66 -36.12 28.44
CA GLN A 644 -24.76 -36.69 27.65
C GLN A 644 -26.13 -36.36 28.23
N LYS A 645 -26.28 -36.46 29.56
CA LYS A 645 -27.53 -36.12 30.24
C LYS A 645 -27.83 -34.61 30.15
N ALA A 646 -26.81 -33.77 30.32
CA ALA A 646 -26.95 -32.32 30.20
C ALA A 646 -27.33 -31.90 28.77
N TRP A 647 -26.77 -32.56 27.76
CA TRP A 647 -27.11 -32.33 26.35
C TRP A 647 -28.55 -32.71 25.99
N GLN A 648 -29.02 -33.87 26.46
CA GLN A 648 -30.43 -34.26 26.31
C GLN A 648 -31.37 -33.22 26.94
N GLN A 649 -30.97 -32.62 28.06
CA GLN A 649 -31.73 -31.54 28.67
C GLN A 649 -31.64 -30.25 27.85
N ALA A 650 -30.46 -29.87 27.36
CA ALA A 650 -30.23 -28.66 26.56
C ALA A 650 -30.93 -28.67 25.19
N THR A 651 -31.31 -29.85 24.70
CA THR A 651 -32.03 -30.05 23.44
C THR A 651 -33.54 -30.27 23.63
N SER A 652 -34.03 -30.16 24.87
CA SER A 652 -35.45 -30.29 25.20
C SER A 652 -36.29 -29.14 24.64
N ASP A 653 -37.52 -29.46 24.23
CA ASP A 653 -38.53 -28.46 23.85
C ASP A 653 -38.99 -27.62 25.04
N ASP A 654 -39.02 -28.23 26.24
CA ASP A 654 -39.32 -27.54 27.50
C ASP A 654 -38.23 -26.54 27.89
N GLU A 655 -38.62 -25.27 28.07
CA GLU A 655 -37.67 -24.16 28.26
C GLU A 655 -36.90 -24.25 29.59
N GLU A 656 -37.53 -24.67 30.68
CA GLU A 656 -36.84 -24.78 31.97
C GLU A 656 -35.83 -25.93 31.97
N THR A 657 -36.22 -27.09 31.42
CA THR A 657 -35.31 -28.23 31.23
C THR A 657 -34.16 -27.86 30.31
N ARG A 658 -34.44 -27.13 29.22
CA ARG A 658 -33.43 -26.60 28.30
C ARG A 658 -32.43 -25.71 29.00
N LYS A 659 -32.90 -24.68 29.73
CA LYS A 659 -32.03 -23.77 30.50
C LYS A 659 -31.19 -24.52 31.54
N ALA A 660 -31.78 -25.48 32.24
CA ALA A 660 -31.06 -26.30 33.22
C ALA A 660 -29.98 -27.19 32.57
N GLY A 661 -30.24 -27.73 31.38
CA GLY A 661 -29.25 -28.48 30.61
C GLY A 661 -28.10 -27.60 30.13
N ILE A 662 -28.41 -26.43 29.57
CA ILE A 662 -27.42 -25.42 29.16
C ILE A 662 -26.54 -25.02 30.35
N GLY A 663 -27.14 -24.67 31.49
CA GLY A 663 -26.39 -24.28 32.69
C GLY A 663 -25.42 -25.36 33.19
N LYS A 664 -25.79 -26.65 33.11
CA LYS A 664 -24.88 -27.75 33.45
C LYS A 664 -23.71 -27.90 32.48
N LEU A 665 -23.93 -27.65 31.19
CA LEU A 665 -22.86 -27.64 30.20
C LEU A 665 -21.92 -26.45 30.43
N GLU A 666 -22.45 -25.30 30.82
CA GLU A 666 -21.67 -24.11 31.20
C GLU A 666 -20.86 -24.32 32.49
N ASP A 667 -21.46 -24.95 33.51
CA ASP A 667 -20.78 -25.30 34.77
C ASP A 667 -19.61 -26.28 34.53
N ALA A 668 -19.73 -27.14 33.52
CA ALA A 668 -18.66 -28.01 33.08
C ALA A 668 -17.53 -27.28 32.30
N GLY A 669 -17.79 -26.03 31.88
CA GLY A 669 -16.82 -25.13 31.27
C GLY A 669 -16.13 -25.72 30.04
N LEU A 670 -14.83 -25.49 29.92
CA LEU A 670 -14.03 -26.01 28.80
C LEU A 670 -14.11 -27.53 28.64
N GLY A 671 -14.35 -28.28 29.73
CA GLY A 671 -14.48 -29.73 29.69
C GLY A 671 -15.70 -30.23 28.90
N ALA A 672 -16.68 -29.36 28.63
CA ALA A 672 -17.84 -29.67 27.79
C ALA A 672 -17.66 -29.32 26.31
N LEU A 673 -16.70 -28.45 25.97
CA LEU A 673 -16.62 -27.84 24.63
C LEU A 673 -16.44 -28.87 23.50
N ALA A 674 -15.53 -29.82 23.66
CA ALA A 674 -15.29 -30.85 22.66
C ALA A 674 -16.52 -31.74 22.44
N PHE A 675 -17.23 -32.06 23.52
CA PHE A 675 -18.47 -32.82 23.45
C PHE A 675 -19.55 -32.02 22.71
N VAL A 676 -19.79 -30.77 23.10
CA VAL A 676 -20.81 -29.90 22.50
C VAL A 676 -20.52 -29.68 21.01
N THR A 677 -19.29 -29.34 20.64
CA THR A 677 -18.88 -29.16 19.24
C THR A 677 -19.15 -30.41 18.40
N ALA A 678 -18.89 -31.60 18.94
CA ALA A 678 -19.13 -32.86 18.23
C ALA A 678 -20.61 -33.22 18.06
N GLN A 679 -21.53 -32.56 18.78
CA GLN A 679 -22.98 -32.78 18.65
C GLN A 679 -23.66 -31.77 17.71
N LEU A 680 -22.97 -30.69 17.32
CA LEU A 680 -23.53 -29.65 16.47
C LEU A 680 -23.45 -30.05 14.99
N ALA A 681 -24.53 -29.80 14.27
CA ALA A 681 -24.60 -29.78 12.81
C ALA A 681 -24.75 -28.33 12.29
N ASP A 682 -24.55 -28.13 10.98
CA ASP A 682 -24.64 -26.80 10.34
C ASP A 682 -26.02 -26.12 10.51
N ASP A 683 -27.08 -26.90 10.73
CA ASP A 683 -28.46 -26.46 10.93
C ASP A 683 -28.89 -26.43 12.41
N SER A 684 -27.94 -26.52 13.36
CA SER A 684 -28.25 -26.48 14.79
C SER A 684 -28.91 -25.16 15.20
N PRO A 685 -29.84 -25.17 16.17
CA PRO A 685 -30.44 -23.94 16.70
C PRO A 685 -29.39 -22.94 17.20
N GLU A 686 -29.60 -21.64 16.93
CA GLU A 686 -28.65 -20.57 17.24
C GLU A 686 -28.22 -20.54 18.73
N TYR A 687 -29.12 -20.87 19.66
CA TYR A 687 -28.79 -20.88 21.09
C TYR A 687 -27.76 -21.97 21.47
N LEU A 688 -27.68 -23.07 20.72
CA LEU A 688 -26.65 -24.10 20.91
C LEU A 688 -25.31 -23.68 20.28
N LEU A 689 -25.36 -22.97 19.14
CA LEU A 689 -24.18 -22.34 18.56
C LEU A 689 -23.63 -21.26 19.52
N GLU A 690 -24.50 -20.47 20.15
CA GLU A 690 -24.13 -19.50 21.18
C GLU A 690 -23.54 -20.17 22.42
N LEU A 691 -24.09 -21.30 22.88
CA LEU A 691 -23.49 -22.10 23.95
C LEU A 691 -22.08 -22.55 23.58
N GLN A 692 -21.87 -23.13 22.39
CA GLN A 692 -20.55 -23.55 21.94
C GLN A 692 -19.55 -22.39 21.90
N ARG A 693 -19.97 -21.23 21.41
CA ARG A 693 -19.16 -20.01 21.42
C ARG A 693 -18.80 -19.56 22.85
N ARG A 694 -19.76 -19.55 23.78
CA ARG A 694 -19.52 -19.18 25.19
C ARG A 694 -18.56 -20.15 25.88
N LEU A 695 -18.70 -21.46 25.64
CA LEU A 695 -17.79 -22.48 26.12
C LEU A 695 -16.38 -22.30 25.53
N ALA A 696 -16.27 -21.97 24.25
CA ALA A 696 -14.99 -21.66 23.59
C ALA A 696 -14.31 -20.40 24.16
N CYS A 697 -15.11 -19.47 24.72
CA CYS A 697 -14.62 -18.26 25.36
C CYS A 697 -14.28 -18.44 26.85
N VAL A 698 -14.37 -19.63 27.44
CA VAL A 698 -14.03 -19.84 28.86
C VAL A 698 -12.55 -19.57 29.11
N VAL A 699 -12.26 -18.70 30.08
CA VAL A 699 -10.91 -18.30 30.48
C VAL A 699 -10.21 -19.47 31.15
N ARG A 700 -9.23 -20.04 30.49
CA ARG A 700 -8.37 -21.09 31.05
C ARG A 700 -7.32 -20.52 32.00
N LYS A 701 -6.76 -19.36 31.64
CA LYS A 701 -5.56 -18.83 32.31
C LYS A 701 -5.58 -17.31 32.30
N VAL A 702 -5.16 -16.73 33.42
CA VAL A 702 -4.81 -15.31 33.51
C VAL A 702 -3.33 -15.19 33.87
N GLU A 703 -2.58 -14.45 33.07
CA GLU A 703 -1.15 -14.18 33.23
C GLU A 703 -0.97 -12.72 33.61
N LEU A 704 -0.26 -12.46 34.71
CA LEU A 704 0.07 -11.12 35.17
C LEU A 704 1.59 -10.94 35.05
N THR A 705 2.05 -9.94 34.30
CA THR A 705 3.47 -9.68 34.07
C THR A 705 3.82 -8.21 34.27
N GLY A 706 5.12 -7.91 34.39
CA GLY A 706 5.66 -6.55 34.46
C GLY A 706 5.86 -6.01 35.88
N PHE A 707 4.84 -6.07 36.73
CA PHE A 707 4.91 -5.61 38.13
C PHE A 707 4.31 -6.64 39.09
N GLU A 708 4.78 -6.62 40.34
CA GLU A 708 4.10 -7.32 41.43
C GLU A 708 2.78 -6.61 41.74
N VAL A 709 1.68 -7.32 41.52
CA VAL A 709 0.36 -6.88 41.96
C VAL A 709 0.11 -7.35 43.39
N ASN A 710 -0.66 -6.59 44.17
CA ASN A 710 -1.06 -7.04 45.50
C ASN A 710 -1.94 -8.32 45.44
N ASP A 711 -2.01 -9.03 46.57
CA ASP A 711 -2.73 -10.31 46.66
C ASP A 711 -4.22 -10.19 46.30
N GLU A 712 -4.85 -9.07 46.61
CA GLU A 712 -6.27 -8.83 46.31
C GLU A 712 -6.51 -8.74 44.80
N THR A 713 -5.72 -7.94 44.10
CA THR A 713 -5.75 -7.78 42.64
C THR A 713 -5.39 -9.09 41.95
N SER A 714 -4.34 -9.79 42.41
CA SER A 714 -3.95 -11.11 41.90
C SER A 714 -5.07 -12.13 42.02
N LYS A 715 -5.73 -12.17 43.19
CA LYS A 715 -6.86 -13.06 43.47
C LYS A 715 -8.08 -12.69 42.61
N ALA A 716 -8.35 -11.40 42.39
CA ALA A 716 -9.43 -10.94 41.53
C ALA A 716 -9.24 -11.41 40.09
N PHE A 717 -8.05 -11.22 39.51
CA PHE A 717 -7.72 -11.71 38.16
C PHE A 717 -7.81 -13.24 38.06
N LYS A 718 -7.21 -13.98 39.02
CA LYS A 718 -7.29 -15.45 39.05
C LYS A 718 -8.73 -15.96 39.23
N GLY A 719 -9.59 -15.18 39.89
CA GLY A 719 -11.01 -15.47 40.04
C GLY A 719 -11.82 -15.42 38.74
N GLU A 720 -11.25 -14.93 37.63
CA GLU A 720 -11.89 -14.99 36.32
C GLU A 720 -11.62 -16.32 35.57
N VAL A 721 -10.67 -17.15 36.05
CA VAL A 721 -10.43 -18.49 35.49
C VAL A 721 -11.66 -19.39 35.68
N GLY A 722 -12.03 -20.11 34.63
CA GLY A 722 -13.19 -20.99 34.56
C GLY A 722 -14.49 -20.31 34.14
N LYS A 723 -14.50 -18.98 33.95
CA LYS A 723 -15.67 -18.22 33.50
C LYS A 723 -15.59 -17.89 32.01
N ALA A 724 -16.72 -17.77 31.33
CA ALA A 724 -16.78 -17.27 29.96
C ALA A 724 -16.26 -15.82 29.89
N PHE A 725 -15.34 -15.56 28.97
CA PHE A 725 -14.91 -14.21 28.65
C PHE A 725 -16.06 -13.49 27.94
N ASP A 726 -16.66 -12.54 28.65
CA ASP A 726 -17.77 -11.72 28.18
C ASP A 726 -17.48 -10.23 28.43
N TYR A 727 -18.40 -9.38 28.00
CA TYR A 727 -18.25 -7.94 28.18
C TYR A 727 -18.23 -7.51 29.65
N ALA A 728 -18.97 -8.20 30.52
CA ALA A 728 -18.98 -7.89 31.94
C ALA A 728 -17.62 -8.19 32.57
N MET A 729 -16.96 -9.27 32.16
CA MET A 729 -15.60 -9.61 32.53
C MET A 729 -14.61 -8.56 32.03
N LEU A 730 -14.69 -8.16 30.75
CA LEU A 730 -13.81 -7.12 30.21
C LEU A 730 -13.90 -5.83 31.05
N ARG A 731 -15.11 -5.38 31.40
CA ARG A 731 -15.27 -4.21 32.30
C ARG A 731 -14.64 -4.41 33.67
N ARG A 732 -14.77 -5.61 34.27
CA ARG A 732 -14.12 -5.92 35.55
C ARG A 732 -12.60 -5.89 35.43
N LEU A 733 -12.05 -6.46 34.35
CA LEU A 733 -10.60 -6.46 34.09
C LEU A 733 -10.08 -5.04 33.91
N MET A 734 -10.76 -4.21 33.10
CA MET A 734 -10.39 -2.80 32.92
C MET A 734 -10.45 -2.02 34.24
N ALA A 735 -11.46 -2.26 35.07
CA ALA A 735 -11.56 -1.64 36.39
C ALA A 735 -10.43 -2.08 37.36
N LEU A 736 -9.97 -3.33 37.26
CA LEU A 736 -8.81 -3.83 38.00
C LEU A 736 -7.52 -3.18 37.50
N CYS A 737 -7.36 -3.07 36.18
CA CYS A 737 -6.20 -2.43 35.55
C CYS A 737 -6.10 -0.93 35.87
N GLY A 738 -7.24 -0.24 36.07
CA GLY A 738 -7.28 1.15 36.52
C GLY A 738 -6.79 1.41 37.95
N LYS A 739 -6.40 0.35 38.69
CA LYS A 739 -5.70 0.41 39.97
C LYS A 739 -4.30 -0.22 39.83
N PRO A 740 -3.38 0.43 39.12
CA PRO A 740 -2.04 -0.12 38.87
C PRO A 740 -1.29 -0.41 40.17
N PRO A 741 -0.37 -1.39 40.16
CA PRO A 741 0.64 -1.52 41.20
C PRO A 741 1.54 -0.27 41.24
N GLU A 742 2.18 -0.03 42.39
CA GLU A 742 3.08 1.11 42.57
C GLU A 742 4.20 1.09 41.52
N GLY A 743 4.40 2.23 40.84
CA GLY A 743 5.41 2.39 39.79
C GLY A 743 4.95 2.05 38.37
N ALA A 744 3.78 1.42 38.19
CA ALA A 744 3.21 1.22 36.86
C ALA A 744 2.48 2.50 36.38
N SER A 745 2.67 2.86 35.11
CA SER A 745 2.06 4.03 34.47
C SER A 745 1.11 3.64 33.33
N GLY A 746 0.73 2.37 33.26
CA GLY A 746 -0.10 1.85 32.18
C GLY A 746 -0.17 0.33 32.23
N PHE A 747 -1.00 -0.22 31.36
CA PHE A 747 -1.14 -1.66 31.19
C PHE A 747 -1.45 -2.03 29.74
N SER A 748 -1.15 -3.28 29.42
CA SER A 748 -1.54 -3.93 28.19
C SER A 748 -2.40 -5.14 28.53
N LEU A 749 -3.65 -5.14 28.06
CA LEU A 749 -4.60 -6.23 28.24
C LEU A 749 -4.76 -6.98 26.90
N HIS A 750 -4.29 -8.21 26.88
CA HIS A 750 -4.37 -9.09 25.72
C HIS A 750 -5.27 -10.27 26.02
N VAL A 751 -6.26 -10.48 25.16
CA VAL A 751 -7.19 -11.61 25.25
C VAL A 751 -6.97 -12.49 24.05
N ARG A 752 -6.63 -13.76 24.26
CA ARG A 752 -6.33 -14.70 23.19
C ARG A 752 -7.19 -15.95 23.28
N ARG A 753 -7.88 -16.29 22.19
CA ARG A 753 -8.47 -17.61 21.95
C ARG A 753 -7.70 -18.29 20.82
N ASP A 754 -7.12 -19.46 21.11
CA ASP A 754 -6.47 -20.28 20.09
C ASP A 754 -7.52 -21.21 19.41
N VAL A 755 -7.32 -21.52 18.12
CA VAL A 755 -8.20 -22.42 17.33
C VAL A 755 -8.27 -23.86 17.86
N ASP A 756 -7.41 -24.20 18.82
CA ASP A 756 -7.32 -25.55 19.38
C ASP A 756 -8.43 -25.88 20.39
N GLY A 757 -9.36 -24.94 20.62
CA GLY A 757 -10.49 -25.12 21.53
C GLY A 757 -10.04 -25.23 22.98
N THR A 758 -8.86 -24.71 23.32
CA THR A 758 -8.33 -24.85 24.69
C THR A 758 -8.69 -23.69 25.62
N GLY A 759 -9.61 -22.83 25.18
CA GLY A 759 -10.15 -21.69 25.92
C GLY A 759 -9.38 -20.40 25.72
N VAL A 760 -9.73 -19.40 26.55
CA VAL A 760 -9.16 -18.05 26.49
C VAL A 760 -8.00 -17.90 27.47
N VAL A 761 -6.92 -17.29 27.01
CA VAL A 761 -5.83 -16.80 27.86
C VAL A 761 -5.91 -15.28 27.91
N ILE A 762 -5.96 -14.74 29.13
CA ILE A 762 -5.87 -13.30 29.36
C ILE A 762 -4.46 -13.01 29.86
N ARG A 763 -3.75 -12.10 29.20
CA ARG A 763 -2.47 -11.59 29.68
C ARG A 763 -2.63 -10.11 30.01
N VAL A 764 -2.23 -9.75 31.22
CA VAL A 764 -2.17 -8.36 31.69
C VAL A 764 -0.72 -8.04 32.00
N GLU A 765 -0.16 -7.09 31.26
CA GLU A 765 1.19 -6.60 31.48
C GLU A 765 1.11 -5.17 32.02
N PHE A 766 1.57 -4.94 33.24
CA PHE A 766 1.74 -3.59 33.76
C PHE A 766 3.08 -3.03 33.30
N ARG A 767 3.11 -1.77 32.85
CA ARG A 767 4.32 -1.15 32.27
C ARG A 767 4.80 0.02 33.11
N ALA A 768 6.13 0.15 33.20
CA ALA A 768 6.75 1.29 33.85
C ALA A 768 6.63 2.50 32.92
N GLY A 769 6.43 3.68 33.50
CA GLY A 769 6.34 4.91 32.71
C GLY A 769 7.68 5.44 32.27
N THR A 770 7.67 6.13 31.13
CA THR A 770 8.82 6.91 30.63
C THR A 770 9.07 8.19 31.42
N GLY A 771 8.39 8.40 32.54
CA GLY A 771 8.63 9.50 33.49
C GLY A 771 7.57 10.61 33.54
N ASP A 772 6.59 10.65 32.62
CA ASP A 772 5.46 11.59 32.73
C ASP A 772 4.22 10.88 33.32
N PRO A 773 3.81 11.19 34.57
CA PRO A 773 2.64 10.60 35.21
C PRO A 773 1.30 10.97 34.54
N ARG A 774 1.30 11.86 33.54
CA ARG A 774 0.11 12.20 32.73
C ARG A 774 -0.11 11.28 31.54
N ASN A 775 0.87 10.43 31.20
CA ASN A 775 0.79 9.53 30.05
C ASN A 775 0.43 8.12 30.53
N TRP A 776 -0.85 7.94 30.86
CA TRP A 776 -1.40 6.63 31.14
C TRP A 776 -1.51 5.84 29.83
N TYR A 777 -0.74 4.75 29.71
CA TYR A 777 -0.70 3.95 28.50
C TYR A 777 -1.66 2.76 28.62
N GLU A 778 -2.67 2.71 27.75
CA GLU A 778 -3.60 1.58 27.65
C GLU A 778 -3.49 0.97 26.25
N THR A 779 -3.10 -0.30 26.18
CA THR A 779 -3.26 -1.09 24.95
C THR A 779 -4.18 -2.27 25.19
N PHE A 780 -5.11 -2.46 24.25
CA PHE A 780 -6.07 -3.54 24.27
C PHE A 780 -6.04 -4.30 22.95
N GLY A 781 -5.75 -5.60 23.03
CA GLY A 781 -5.76 -6.48 21.87
C GLY A 781 -6.60 -7.73 22.13
N ILE A 782 -7.52 -8.05 21.20
CA ILE A 782 -8.22 -9.33 21.17
C ILE A 782 -7.77 -10.09 19.93
N VAL A 783 -7.32 -11.33 20.13
CA VAL A 783 -7.02 -12.28 19.06
C VAL A 783 -7.92 -13.50 19.23
N VAL A 784 -8.74 -13.78 18.23
CA VAL A 784 -9.65 -14.92 18.21
C VAL A 784 -9.31 -15.77 17.01
N ASP A 785 -9.01 -17.05 17.26
CA ASP A 785 -8.79 -18.06 16.22
C ASP A 785 -7.67 -17.69 15.23
N GLY A 786 -6.67 -16.93 15.70
CA GLY A 786 -5.56 -16.47 14.86
C GLY A 786 -5.90 -15.29 13.94
N ALA A 787 -7.16 -14.84 13.89
CA ALA A 787 -7.58 -13.64 13.17
C ALA A 787 -7.61 -12.40 14.09
N ARG A 788 -7.29 -11.23 13.53
CA ARG A 788 -7.43 -9.94 14.21
C ARG A 788 -8.88 -9.48 14.11
N GLU A 789 -9.52 -9.24 15.25
CA GLU A 789 -10.88 -8.69 15.26
C GLU A 789 -10.94 -7.24 15.76
N TYR A 790 -9.99 -6.79 16.60
CA TYR A 790 -9.96 -5.40 17.09
C TYR A 790 -8.58 -4.94 17.58
N ASP A 791 -8.25 -3.68 17.35
CA ASP A 791 -7.15 -2.94 18.01
C ASP A 791 -7.59 -1.51 18.29
N GLY A 792 -7.45 -1.09 19.53
CA GLY A 792 -7.71 0.27 19.99
C GLY A 792 -6.53 0.74 20.84
N GLY A 793 -5.56 1.39 20.20
CA GLY A 793 -4.46 2.07 20.86
C GLY A 793 -4.54 3.57 20.62
N GLY A 794 -4.61 4.35 21.69
CA GLY A 794 -4.54 5.81 21.64
C GLY A 794 -3.41 6.32 22.53
N ASN A 795 -2.42 7.01 21.96
CA ASN A 795 -1.51 7.85 22.73
C ASN A 795 -2.28 9.11 23.17
N SER A 796 -2.51 9.31 24.46
CA SER A 796 -3.24 10.47 24.99
C SER A 796 -2.40 11.76 25.08
N THR A 797 -1.39 11.95 24.24
CA THR A 797 -0.45 13.09 24.35
C THR A 797 -0.78 14.31 23.48
N SER A 798 -1.81 14.27 22.62
CA SER A 798 -2.31 15.48 21.96
C SER A 798 -3.78 15.36 21.55
N ILE A 799 -4.68 15.82 22.43
CA ILE A 799 -6.02 16.24 22.03
C ILE A 799 -6.14 17.70 22.45
N GLN A 800 -5.83 18.62 21.53
CA GLN A 800 -6.49 19.92 21.54
C GLN A 800 -7.97 19.63 21.23
N ALA A 801 -8.86 20.20 22.04
CA ALA A 801 -10.30 20.06 21.97
C ALA A 801 -10.83 20.34 20.54
N GLY A 802 -10.94 19.29 19.74
CA GLY A 802 -11.70 19.22 18.51
C GLY A 802 -12.68 18.06 18.67
N SER A 803 -13.95 18.40 18.80
CA SER A 803 -15.09 17.49 18.88
C SER A 803 -15.04 16.43 17.78
N PHE A 804 -14.94 15.15 18.17
CA PHE A 804 -15.33 14.03 17.32
C PHE A 804 -16.88 13.99 17.28
N SER A 805 -17.47 14.63 16.28
CA SER A 805 -18.86 14.38 15.89
C SER A 805 -18.86 13.62 14.57
N GLY A 806 -19.01 12.29 14.63
CA GLY A 806 -19.06 11.47 13.43
C GLY A 806 -19.32 9.99 13.74
N ALA A 807 -20.61 9.63 13.74
CA ALA A 807 -21.23 8.31 13.56
C ALA A 807 -20.69 7.10 14.35
N GLU A 808 -21.60 6.60 15.18
CA GLU A 808 -21.64 5.35 15.96
C GLU A 808 -21.18 4.11 15.17
N LYS A 809 -20.35 3.27 15.81
CA LYS A 809 -20.10 1.88 15.40
C LYS A 809 -20.54 0.92 16.52
N PRO A 810 -21.38 -0.09 16.25
CA PRO A 810 -21.49 -1.27 17.10
C PRO A 810 -20.27 -2.18 16.90
N LEU A 811 -19.81 -2.80 17.98
CA LEU A 811 -18.87 -3.94 17.98
C LEU A 811 -19.57 -5.20 17.43
N ALA A 812 -20.04 -5.16 16.19
CA ALA A 812 -20.78 -6.27 15.60
C ALA A 812 -19.84 -7.25 14.87
N LYS A 813 -19.94 -8.51 15.30
CA LYS A 813 -19.44 -9.75 14.66
C LYS A 813 -17.98 -10.13 14.89
N VAL A 814 -17.67 -10.38 16.17
CA VAL A 814 -16.82 -11.52 16.54
C VAL A 814 -17.72 -12.76 16.67
N PRO A 815 -17.45 -13.90 16.02
CA PRO A 815 -18.18 -15.14 16.27
C PRO A 815 -18.04 -15.60 17.74
N GLY A 816 -18.96 -15.13 18.60
CA GLY A 816 -19.03 -15.47 20.03
C GLY A 816 -19.00 -14.31 21.02
N LEU A 817 -18.81 -13.06 20.58
CA LEU A 817 -18.99 -11.88 21.42
C LEU A 817 -20.08 -10.99 20.79
N SER A 818 -21.32 -11.13 21.25
CA SER A 818 -22.38 -10.17 20.89
C SER A 818 -22.22 -8.92 21.76
N PHE A 819 -21.71 -7.83 21.19
CA PHE A 819 -21.68 -6.54 21.84
C PHE A 819 -22.88 -5.70 21.37
N ASP A 820 -23.91 -5.67 22.20
CA ASP A 820 -25.14 -4.93 21.93
C ASP A 820 -25.17 -3.67 22.81
N THR A 821 -24.29 -2.69 22.54
CA THR A 821 -24.41 -1.29 22.99
C THR A 821 -23.26 -0.41 22.47
N SER A 822 -23.60 0.80 22.02
CA SER A 822 -22.71 1.93 21.68
C SER A 822 -22.01 2.51 22.91
N PHE A 823 -20.75 2.96 22.80
CA PHE A 823 -20.02 3.58 23.92
C PHE A 823 -19.18 4.82 23.55
N GLU A 824 -19.34 5.86 24.37
CA GLU A 824 -18.38 6.94 24.67
C GLU A 824 -17.68 6.61 26.00
N LEU A 825 -16.35 6.58 26.03
CA LEU A 825 -15.55 6.48 27.26
C LEU A 825 -14.91 7.86 27.55
N CYS A 826 -15.55 8.68 28.38
CA CYS A 826 -14.91 9.84 29.02
C CYS A 826 -14.39 9.44 30.40
N TYR A 827 -13.11 9.11 30.52
CA TYR A 827 -12.43 8.99 31.82
C TYR A 827 -11.74 10.32 32.16
N GLY A 828 -12.40 11.14 32.99
CA GLY A 828 -11.80 12.33 33.60
C GLY A 828 -11.15 11.97 34.93
N ALA A 829 -9.88 11.57 34.93
CA ALA A 829 -9.10 11.43 36.16
C ALA A 829 -8.57 12.82 36.61
N HIS A 830 -9.42 13.60 37.26
CA HIS A 830 -8.94 14.70 38.11
C HIS A 830 -8.86 14.22 39.57
N GLN A 831 -7.65 13.87 40.01
CA GLN A 831 -7.30 13.98 41.41
C GLN A 831 -6.07 14.88 41.56
N GLY A 832 -6.32 16.08 42.05
CA GLY A 832 -5.32 17.06 42.41
C GLY A 832 -5.97 18.24 43.12
N LYS A 833 -6.30 18.06 44.41
CA LYS A 833 -6.52 19.19 45.32
C LYS A 833 -5.19 19.93 45.49
N VAL A 834 -5.08 21.15 44.95
CA VAL A 834 -4.24 22.21 45.53
C VAL A 834 -5.03 23.52 45.38
N LYS A 835 -5.05 24.31 46.46
CA LYS A 835 -5.81 25.56 46.63
C LYS A 835 -5.61 26.57 45.51
#